data_AF-A0A356L5X3-F1
#
_entry.id   AF-A0A356L5X3-F1
#
_cell.length_a   1.000
_cell.length_b   1.000
_cell.length_c   1.000
_cell.angle_alpha   90.00
_cell.angle_beta   90.00
_cell.angle_gamma   90.00
#
_symmetry.space_group_name_H-M   'P 1'
#
loop_
_entity.id
_entity.type
_entity.pdbx_description
1 polymer ?
#
loop_
_entity_poly.entity_id
_entity_poly.type
_entity_poly.pdbx_seq_one_letter_code
_entity_poly.pdbx_strand_id
1 'polypeptide(L)'
;MNQQEENREKFQALLNALGLTDDARFQSGEITQLQIIRVSRTWNFYLTFDQVLALEDSRFLTEKIVNHINANHKQQVRVFFEYRENAVSDQMLQSYYENILEICIKDKPRFATLRVLNTNFHDNTITIYVADPQEVEMVKSLIPGVQSWFSEFFLKNIRVVADISPFETPISKSIEDNLEKSTKEVIRDQEMYERKLANALVADNKEKTYKKPKMRSEINGPVTDLKDIPASEVQLIEYNQKHGNANFVILGDVIASVIKDVKGGYKIYEATICDGNDSLIAKTFLNSYNDKDENFYREHASVGSKVRMFGLLEYDKFANDVVLRCKDVMGLGPSAVHKAVDQAETKRVELHAHTKMSTQDGVMEVADYVKTAIDYGHSAIAVTDHFNLQSLPDLYNLTKGTSVKPIYGVEGSLIDEEKFRIALTDDKIDLKNAVFVVYDLETTGLSSNYNEIIEIAAVKIAHGYFTDEFSTYVKPKEPIPAFITEITSITNDDVRNAPGIETAIVDFNKFIQGAILVAHNATFDNSHLYKNLKEFGLWEHDFPTIDTLQLARVRYGNKLKTFNLKALAKYFDVELLQHHRAIADAKSTAEIFQKMLKALLADGITDYGAINRSTINEETYQHAYATHLSILSRNRKGIKNLNQIISDSHTTHFYKEPRILKKFLTAHRDGLLFGSCCCNGEIFDLAWR
;
A
#
# COMPACT_ATOMS: atom_id res chain seq x y z
N MET A 1 -55.77 8.83 4.97
CA MET A 1 -54.83 7.79 4.53
C MET A 1 -53.83 7.59 5.64
N ASN A 2 -53.68 6.35 6.08
CA ASN A 2 -52.64 5.99 7.04
C ASN A 2 -51.26 6.15 6.36
N GLN A 3 -50.23 6.66 7.04
CA GLN A 3 -48.89 6.87 6.43
C GLN A 3 -48.33 5.61 5.76
N GLN A 4 -48.71 4.46 6.31
CA GLN A 4 -48.38 3.14 5.79
C GLN A 4 -49.05 2.81 4.44
N GLU A 5 -50.30 3.23 4.23
CA GLU A 5 -51.01 3.05 2.95
C GLU A 5 -50.33 3.87 1.85
N GLU A 6 -49.93 5.11 2.15
CA GLU A 6 -49.22 5.97 1.21
C GLU A 6 -47.85 5.40 0.79
N ASN A 7 -47.12 4.79 1.74
CA ASN A 7 -45.83 4.14 1.46
C ASN A 7 -45.99 2.87 0.60
N ARG A 8 -47.08 2.11 0.78
CA ARG A 8 -47.44 0.97 -0.08
C ARG A 8 -47.81 1.44 -1.49
N GLU A 9 -48.60 2.50 -1.62
CA GLU A 9 -48.97 3.06 -2.93
C GLU A 9 -47.73 3.54 -3.72
N LYS A 10 -46.77 4.20 -3.05
CA LYS A 10 -45.49 4.60 -3.66
C LYS A 10 -44.68 3.39 -4.12
N PHE A 11 -44.64 2.32 -3.32
CA PHE A 11 -43.95 1.09 -3.72
C PHE A 11 -44.64 0.40 -4.89
N GLN A 12 -45.97 0.36 -4.92
CA GLN A 12 -46.73 -0.22 -6.03
C GLN A 12 -46.51 0.55 -7.34
N ALA A 13 -46.41 1.88 -7.26
CA ALA A 13 -46.05 2.70 -8.41
C ALA A 13 -44.63 2.39 -8.94
N LEU A 14 -43.67 2.15 -8.03
CA LEU A 14 -42.33 1.70 -8.40
C LEU A 14 -42.38 0.30 -9.05
N LEU A 15 -43.06 -0.68 -8.45
CA LEU A 15 -43.20 -2.01 -9.05
C LEU A 15 -43.82 -1.96 -10.45
N ASN A 16 -44.81 -1.10 -10.67
CA ASN A 16 -45.38 -0.87 -11.99
C ASN A 16 -44.36 -0.33 -13.00
N ALA A 17 -43.55 0.67 -12.60
CA ALA A 17 -42.48 1.20 -13.44
C ALA A 17 -41.40 0.14 -13.76
N LEU A 18 -41.20 -0.84 -12.87
CA LEU A 18 -40.26 -1.95 -13.05
C LEU A 18 -40.84 -3.15 -13.84
N GLY A 19 -42.15 -3.17 -14.10
CA GLY A 19 -42.86 -4.31 -14.69
C GLY A 19 -43.03 -5.50 -13.74
N LEU A 20 -43.12 -5.25 -12.43
CA LEU A 20 -43.21 -6.25 -11.36
C LEU A 20 -44.53 -6.17 -10.56
N THR A 21 -45.55 -5.50 -11.11
CA THR A 21 -46.83 -5.20 -10.42
C THR A 21 -47.50 -6.43 -9.80
N ASP A 22 -47.45 -7.57 -10.48
CA ASP A 22 -48.13 -8.81 -10.08
C ASP A 22 -47.18 -9.83 -9.44
N ASP A 23 -45.93 -9.45 -9.18
CA ASP A 23 -44.93 -10.36 -8.60
C ASP A 23 -45.22 -10.56 -7.11
N ALA A 24 -45.70 -11.75 -6.75
CA ALA A 24 -46.11 -12.11 -5.40
C ALA A 24 -44.98 -11.92 -4.37
N ARG A 25 -43.71 -11.99 -4.79
CA ARG A 25 -42.53 -11.87 -3.92
C ARG A 25 -42.40 -10.49 -3.29
N PHE A 26 -42.93 -9.44 -3.92
CA PHE A 26 -42.70 -8.05 -3.51
C PHE A 26 -43.96 -7.35 -2.98
N GLN A 27 -45.12 -8.01 -2.93
CA GLN A 27 -46.40 -7.37 -2.61
C GLN A 27 -46.49 -6.77 -1.20
N SER A 28 -45.65 -7.24 -0.26
CA SER A 28 -45.59 -6.71 1.11
C SER A 28 -44.69 -5.47 1.26
N GLY A 29 -44.04 -5.03 0.19
CA GLY A 29 -43.04 -3.97 0.22
C GLY A 29 -43.61 -2.56 0.37
N GLU A 30 -42.83 -1.70 1.02
CA GLU A 30 -43.13 -0.28 1.27
C GLU A 30 -41.90 0.58 1.02
N ILE A 31 -42.05 1.76 0.40
CA ILE A 31 -40.96 2.76 0.36
C ILE A 31 -41.11 3.62 1.61
N THR A 32 -40.29 3.35 2.63
CA THR A 32 -40.32 4.12 3.88
C THR A 32 -39.57 5.43 3.74
N GLN A 33 -38.48 5.44 2.96
CA GLN A 33 -37.70 6.63 2.68
C GLN A 33 -37.05 6.57 1.30
N LEU A 34 -37.07 7.69 0.60
CA LEU A 34 -36.24 7.93 -0.59
C LEU A 34 -35.39 9.17 -0.31
N GLN A 35 -34.08 8.99 -0.20
CA GLN A 35 -33.15 10.08 0.02
C GLN A 35 -32.38 10.37 -1.27
N ILE A 36 -32.51 11.59 -1.77
CA ILE A 36 -31.81 12.05 -2.98
C ILE A 36 -30.69 12.99 -2.57
N ILE A 37 -29.45 12.52 -2.68
CA ILE A 37 -28.23 13.29 -2.41
C ILE A 37 -27.77 13.91 -3.72
N ARG A 38 -28.12 15.18 -3.94
CA ARG A 38 -27.88 15.89 -5.21
C ARG A 38 -26.39 16.07 -5.53
N VAL A 39 -25.57 16.29 -4.50
CA VAL A 39 -24.12 16.53 -4.65
C VAL A 39 -23.41 15.30 -5.22
N SER A 40 -23.70 14.12 -4.69
CA SER A 40 -23.11 12.85 -5.14
C SER A 40 -23.91 12.15 -6.24
N ARG A 41 -25.03 12.75 -6.70
CA ARG A 41 -25.98 12.13 -7.64
C ARG A 41 -26.42 10.74 -7.16
N THR A 42 -26.68 10.59 -5.86
CA THR A 42 -27.01 9.30 -5.24
C THR A 42 -28.48 9.26 -4.80
N TRP A 43 -29.18 8.20 -5.15
CA TRP A 43 -30.55 7.91 -4.72
C TRP A 43 -30.54 6.69 -3.81
N ASN A 44 -30.88 6.90 -2.55
CA ASN A 44 -30.97 5.84 -1.55
C ASN A 44 -32.45 5.48 -1.34
N PHE A 45 -32.82 4.27 -1.74
CA PHE A 45 -34.13 3.69 -1.47
C PHE A 45 -34.06 2.91 -0.16
N TYR A 46 -34.97 3.18 0.76
CA TYR A 46 -35.20 2.37 1.96
C TYR A 46 -36.55 1.67 1.78
N LEU A 47 -36.48 0.36 1.63
CA LEU A 47 -37.62 -0.50 1.34
C LEU A 47 -37.88 -1.39 2.54
N THR A 48 -39.12 -1.41 3.04
CA THR A 48 -39.50 -2.26 4.17
C THR A 48 -40.39 -3.41 3.69
N PHE A 49 -40.11 -4.64 4.13
CA PHE A 49 -40.93 -5.82 3.88
C PHE A 49 -41.41 -6.45 5.19
N ASP A 50 -42.51 -7.20 5.14
CA ASP A 50 -43.02 -7.89 6.33
C ASP A 50 -42.06 -9.01 6.79
N GLN A 51 -41.40 -9.71 5.85
CA GLN A 51 -40.48 -10.83 6.07
C GLN A 51 -39.16 -10.61 5.33
N VAL A 52 -38.10 -11.28 5.78
CA VAL A 52 -36.78 -11.26 5.12
C VAL A 52 -36.88 -11.85 3.71
N LEU A 53 -36.37 -11.10 2.72
CA LEU A 53 -36.31 -11.56 1.33
C LEU A 53 -35.17 -12.56 1.14
N ALA A 54 -35.39 -13.57 0.29
CA ALA A 54 -34.29 -14.40 -0.19
C ALA A 54 -33.22 -13.53 -0.88
N LEU A 55 -31.95 -13.93 -0.77
CA LEU A 55 -30.83 -13.17 -1.33
C LEU A 55 -30.97 -12.94 -2.85
N GLU A 56 -31.48 -13.93 -3.58
CA GLU A 56 -31.71 -13.81 -5.02
C GLU A 56 -32.77 -12.77 -5.36
N ASP A 57 -33.84 -12.71 -4.55
CA ASP A 57 -34.95 -11.77 -4.75
C ASP A 57 -34.54 -10.33 -4.42
N SER A 58 -33.77 -10.13 -3.35
CA SER A 58 -33.24 -8.80 -2.98
C SER A 58 -32.25 -8.28 -4.03
N ARG A 59 -31.40 -9.15 -4.57
CA ARG A 59 -30.50 -8.83 -5.69
C ARG A 59 -31.27 -8.51 -6.96
N PHE A 60 -32.26 -9.33 -7.32
CA PHE A 60 -33.10 -9.12 -8.49
C PHE A 60 -33.83 -7.78 -8.44
N LEU A 61 -34.45 -7.45 -7.30
CA LEU A 61 -35.15 -6.19 -7.12
C LEU A 61 -34.19 -4.99 -7.17
N THR A 62 -33.03 -5.10 -6.51
CA THR A 62 -31.99 -4.06 -6.54
C THR A 62 -31.53 -3.79 -7.98
N GLU A 63 -31.22 -4.84 -8.74
CA GLU A 63 -30.80 -4.74 -10.14
C GLU A 63 -31.87 -4.05 -10.99
N LYS A 64 -33.15 -4.42 -10.82
CA LYS A 64 -34.26 -3.79 -11.55
C LYS A 64 -34.38 -2.30 -11.24
N ILE A 65 -34.31 -1.91 -9.97
CA ILE A 65 -34.36 -0.49 -9.56
C ILE A 65 -33.16 0.28 -10.15
N VAL A 66 -31.95 -0.25 -9.98
CA VAL A 66 -30.72 0.38 -10.49
C VAL A 66 -30.80 0.57 -12.01
N ASN A 67 -31.19 -0.46 -12.76
CA ASN A 67 -31.27 -0.41 -14.22
C ASN A 67 -32.35 0.58 -14.70
N HIS A 68 -33.53 0.59 -14.06
CA HIS A 68 -34.61 1.50 -14.42
C HIS A 68 -34.24 2.97 -14.18
N ILE A 69 -33.65 3.28 -13.02
CA ILE A 69 -33.23 4.66 -12.70
C ILE A 69 -32.05 5.09 -13.58
N ASN A 70 -31.08 4.21 -13.83
CA ASN A 70 -29.94 4.53 -14.68
C ASN A 70 -30.30 4.74 -16.15
N ALA A 71 -31.28 4.01 -16.66
CA ALA A 71 -31.81 4.22 -18.02
C ALA A 71 -32.34 5.65 -18.21
N ASN A 72 -32.89 6.27 -17.15
CA ASN A 72 -33.58 7.55 -17.24
C ASN A 72 -32.78 8.74 -16.68
N HIS A 73 -31.88 8.53 -15.71
CA HIS A 73 -31.33 9.62 -14.90
C HIS A 73 -29.80 9.59 -14.66
N LYS A 74 -29.07 8.54 -15.07
CA LYS A 74 -27.62 8.34 -14.79
C LYS A 74 -27.22 8.71 -13.35
N GLN A 75 -27.77 8.01 -12.35
CA GLN A 75 -27.58 8.29 -10.93
C GLN A 75 -26.94 7.08 -10.23
N GLN A 76 -26.15 7.30 -9.18
CA GLN A 76 -25.78 6.21 -8.30
C GLN A 76 -27.03 5.79 -7.51
N VAL A 77 -27.39 4.51 -7.51
CA VAL A 77 -28.57 4.02 -6.77
C VAL A 77 -28.13 3.04 -5.71
N ARG A 78 -28.60 3.24 -4.49
CA ARG A 78 -28.43 2.30 -3.37
C ARG A 78 -29.81 1.89 -2.89
N VAL A 79 -29.96 0.60 -2.60
CA VAL A 79 -31.22 0.04 -2.10
C VAL A 79 -30.92 -0.64 -0.79
N PHE A 80 -31.65 -0.23 0.23
CA PHE A 80 -31.57 -0.71 1.60
C PHE A 80 -32.88 -1.41 1.93
N PHE A 81 -32.80 -2.60 2.51
CA PHE A 81 -33.97 -3.38 2.88
C PHE A 81 -34.13 -3.34 4.39
N GLU A 82 -35.34 -3.18 4.90
CA GLU A 82 -35.68 -3.33 6.32
C GLU A 82 -36.80 -4.36 6.45
N TYR A 83 -36.82 -5.10 7.56
CA TYR A 83 -37.80 -6.15 7.77
C TYR A 83 -38.53 -5.96 9.10
N ARG A 84 -39.85 -6.13 9.08
CA ARG A 84 -40.68 -6.06 10.30
C ARG A 84 -40.50 -7.30 11.15
N GLU A 85 -40.45 -8.45 10.49
CA GLU A 85 -40.06 -9.71 11.09
C GLU A 85 -38.68 -10.10 10.54
N ASN A 86 -37.69 -10.19 11.44
CA ASN A 86 -36.32 -10.54 11.07
C ASN A 86 -36.05 -12.04 11.22
N ALA A 87 -37.09 -12.89 11.18
CA ALA A 87 -36.90 -14.33 11.22
C ALA A 87 -36.32 -14.80 9.89
N VAL A 88 -35.13 -15.39 9.92
CA VAL A 88 -34.47 -15.95 8.75
C VAL A 88 -34.48 -17.47 8.89
N SER A 89 -34.94 -18.17 7.86
CA SER A 89 -34.83 -19.64 7.85
C SER A 89 -33.36 -20.05 7.74
N ASP A 90 -33.00 -21.21 8.29
CA ASP A 90 -31.62 -21.69 8.31
C ASP A 90 -31.00 -21.74 6.90
N GLN A 91 -31.77 -22.15 5.89
CA GLN A 91 -31.35 -22.17 4.49
C GLN A 91 -31.09 -20.77 3.91
N MET A 92 -31.92 -19.78 4.28
CA MET A 92 -31.73 -18.40 3.86
C MET A 92 -30.53 -17.78 4.58
N LEU A 93 -30.36 -18.06 5.87
CA LEU A 93 -29.24 -17.59 6.67
C LEU A 93 -27.91 -18.12 6.13
N GLN A 94 -27.88 -19.39 5.72
CA GLN A 94 -26.74 -19.99 5.03
C GLN A 94 -26.43 -19.26 3.72
N SER A 95 -27.43 -18.98 2.89
CA SER A 95 -27.25 -18.30 1.60
C SER A 95 -26.67 -16.88 1.77
N TYR A 96 -27.15 -16.13 2.77
CA TYR A 96 -26.60 -14.82 3.11
C TYR A 96 -25.17 -14.92 3.65
N TYR A 97 -24.89 -15.89 4.53
CA TYR A 97 -23.56 -16.12 5.08
C TYR A 97 -22.53 -16.45 4.01
N GLU A 98 -22.84 -17.39 3.10
CA GLU A 98 -21.94 -17.78 2.00
C GLU A 98 -21.63 -16.59 1.09
N ASN A 99 -22.63 -15.76 0.76
CA ASN A 99 -22.41 -14.57 -0.05
C ASN A 99 -21.54 -13.51 0.65
N ILE A 100 -21.83 -13.23 1.93
CA ILE A 100 -21.03 -12.31 2.74
C ILE A 100 -19.59 -12.80 2.87
N LEU A 101 -19.41 -14.11 3.03
CA LEU A 101 -18.10 -14.71 3.17
C LEU A 101 -17.28 -14.55 1.87
N GLU A 102 -17.89 -14.74 0.70
CA GLU A 102 -17.25 -14.46 -0.59
C GLU A 102 -16.83 -12.99 -0.76
N ILE A 103 -17.66 -12.04 -0.27
CA ILE A 103 -17.31 -10.62 -0.25
C ILE A 103 -16.11 -10.38 0.67
N CYS A 104 -16.11 -10.96 1.87
CA CYS A 104 -15.02 -10.82 2.84
C CYS A 104 -13.71 -11.44 2.34
N ILE A 105 -13.77 -12.58 1.64
CA ILE A 105 -12.60 -13.26 1.07
C ILE A 105 -11.95 -12.39 -0.02
N LYS A 106 -12.75 -11.75 -0.87
CA LYS A 106 -12.25 -10.82 -1.90
C LYS A 106 -11.56 -9.60 -1.31
N ASP A 107 -12.05 -9.09 -0.17
CA ASP A 107 -11.40 -8.00 0.55
C ASP A 107 -10.09 -8.46 1.24
N LYS A 108 -10.15 -9.57 1.99
CA LYS A 108 -8.99 -10.11 2.73
C LYS A 108 -8.97 -11.65 2.66
N PRO A 109 -7.93 -12.26 2.06
CA PRO A 109 -7.83 -13.72 1.90
C PRO A 109 -7.96 -14.54 3.19
N ARG A 110 -7.62 -13.97 4.36
CA ARG A 110 -7.71 -14.64 5.66
C ARG A 110 -9.11 -15.12 6.05
N PHE A 111 -10.18 -14.60 5.44
CA PHE A 111 -11.54 -15.08 5.69
C PHE A 111 -11.81 -16.47 5.07
N ALA A 112 -10.96 -16.94 4.14
CA ALA A 112 -11.11 -18.24 3.49
C ALA A 112 -11.06 -19.42 4.48
N THR A 113 -10.41 -19.23 5.64
CA THR A 113 -10.36 -20.23 6.72
C THR A 113 -11.74 -20.55 7.29
N LEU A 114 -12.71 -19.63 7.23
CA LEU A 114 -14.07 -19.91 7.72
C LEU A 114 -14.84 -20.89 6.82
N ARG A 115 -14.41 -21.07 5.56
CA ARG A 115 -15.08 -21.95 4.58
C ARG A 115 -14.89 -23.44 4.87
N VAL A 116 -13.81 -23.79 5.56
CA VAL A 116 -13.47 -25.18 5.87
C VAL A 116 -13.98 -25.64 7.24
N LEU A 117 -14.60 -24.73 8.00
CA LEU A 117 -15.13 -25.01 9.33
C LEU A 117 -16.61 -25.39 9.24
N ASN A 118 -17.02 -26.37 10.03
CA ASN A 118 -18.42 -26.70 10.16
C ASN A 118 -19.17 -25.51 10.76
N THR A 119 -20.21 -25.08 10.06
CA THR A 119 -21.04 -23.95 10.47
C THR A 119 -22.48 -24.42 10.60
N ASN A 120 -23.08 -24.17 11.76
CA ASN A 120 -24.49 -24.44 12.00
C ASN A 120 -25.27 -23.12 11.96
N PHE A 121 -26.44 -23.18 11.31
CA PHE A 121 -27.38 -22.09 11.15
C PHE A 121 -28.64 -22.47 11.91
N HIS A 122 -28.96 -21.74 12.96
CA HIS A 122 -30.17 -21.96 13.73
C HIS A 122 -30.60 -20.70 14.49
N ASP A 123 -31.89 -20.36 14.47
CA ASP A 123 -32.47 -19.27 15.26
C ASP A 123 -31.69 -17.95 15.15
N ASN A 124 -31.46 -17.48 13.91
CA ASN A 124 -30.68 -16.28 13.62
C ASN A 124 -29.24 -16.29 14.17
N THR A 125 -28.73 -17.44 14.62
CA THR A 125 -27.37 -17.61 15.10
C THR A 125 -26.57 -18.45 14.10
N ILE A 126 -25.39 -17.96 13.75
CA ILE A 126 -24.40 -18.67 12.95
C ILE A 126 -23.30 -19.12 13.91
N THR A 127 -23.24 -20.42 14.17
CA THR A 127 -22.23 -21.01 15.06
C THR A 127 -21.15 -21.67 14.23
N ILE A 128 -19.95 -21.10 14.25
CA ILE A 128 -18.76 -21.64 13.60
C ILE A 128 -18.04 -22.52 14.60
N TYR A 129 -17.96 -23.81 14.33
CA TYR A 129 -17.33 -24.77 15.23
C TYR A 129 -15.84 -24.92 14.93
N VAL A 130 -15.05 -24.97 16.00
CA VAL A 130 -13.60 -25.20 15.97
C VAL A 130 -13.19 -26.28 16.96
N ALA A 131 -11.98 -26.82 16.82
CA ALA A 131 -11.55 -27.98 17.59
C ALA A 131 -10.95 -27.62 18.95
N ASP A 132 -10.34 -26.44 19.10
CA ASP A 132 -9.66 -26.04 20.33
C ASP A 132 -9.80 -24.54 20.67
N PRO A 133 -9.51 -24.14 21.93
CA PRO A 133 -9.66 -22.75 22.37
C PRO A 133 -8.77 -21.71 21.66
N GLN A 134 -7.64 -22.10 21.07
CA GLN A 134 -6.77 -21.17 20.34
C GLN A 134 -7.38 -20.80 18.99
N GLU A 135 -8.00 -21.77 18.31
CA GLU A 135 -8.77 -21.55 17.08
C GLU A 135 -10.00 -20.66 17.33
N VAL A 136 -10.63 -20.73 18.50
CA VAL A 136 -11.75 -19.84 18.88
C VAL A 136 -11.32 -18.37 18.84
N GLU A 137 -10.17 -18.02 19.40
CA GLU A 137 -9.68 -16.63 19.43
C GLU A 137 -9.33 -16.14 18.02
N MET A 138 -8.78 -17.01 17.17
CA MET A 138 -8.56 -16.71 15.76
C MET A 138 -9.87 -16.41 15.04
N VAL A 139 -10.89 -17.27 15.17
CA VAL A 139 -12.20 -17.06 14.52
C VAL A 139 -12.90 -15.82 15.07
N LYS A 140 -12.83 -15.58 16.39
CA LYS A 140 -13.36 -14.35 17.01
C LYS A 140 -12.77 -13.08 16.42
N SER A 141 -11.50 -13.09 16.01
CA SER A 141 -10.88 -11.93 15.35
C SER A 141 -11.48 -11.62 13.96
N LEU A 142 -12.10 -12.62 13.30
CA LEU A 142 -12.73 -12.51 11.98
C LEU A 142 -14.23 -12.19 12.08
N ILE A 143 -14.91 -12.61 13.14
CA ILE A 143 -16.35 -12.39 13.35
C ILE A 143 -16.79 -10.94 13.12
N PRO A 144 -16.13 -9.89 13.63
CA PRO A 144 -16.55 -8.51 13.41
C PRO A 144 -16.65 -8.11 11.92
N GLY A 145 -15.79 -8.68 11.07
CA GLY A 145 -15.83 -8.45 9.63
C GLY A 145 -17.10 -9.00 9.01
N VAL A 146 -17.42 -10.27 9.28
CA VAL A 146 -18.65 -10.93 8.77
C VAL A 146 -19.91 -10.29 9.36
N GLN A 147 -19.90 -10.01 10.67
CA GLN A 147 -21.03 -9.41 11.39
C GLN A 147 -21.40 -8.00 10.88
N SER A 148 -20.39 -7.22 10.44
CA SER A 148 -20.63 -5.88 9.89
C SER A 148 -21.46 -5.93 8.60
N TRP A 149 -21.24 -6.92 7.75
CA TRP A 149 -21.99 -7.07 6.50
C TRP A 149 -23.45 -7.45 6.72
N PHE A 150 -23.76 -8.29 7.72
CA PHE A 150 -25.15 -8.55 8.10
C PHE A 150 -25.88 -7.25 8.52
N SER A 151 -25.16 -6.31 9.14
CA SER A 151 -25.71 -5.00 9.48
C SER A 151 -25.97 -4.12 8.25
N GLU A 152 -25.12 -4.22 7.22
CA GLU A 152 -25.30 -3.56 5.92
C GLU A 152 -26.50 -4.13 5.13
N PHE A 153 -26.80 -5.42 5.29
CA PHE A 153 -28.04 -6.04 4.82
C PHE A 153 -29.24 -5.81 5.77
N PHE A 154 -29.08 -4.98 6.81
CA PHE A 154 -30.07 -4.64 7.84
C PHE A 154 -30.60 -5.86 8.64
N LEU A 155 -29.90 -6.99 8.57
CA LEU A 155 -30.15 -8.20 9.35
C LEU A 155 -29.47 -8.09 10.72
N LYS A 156 -29.85 -7.05 11.49
CA LYS A 156 -29.18 -6.65 12.75
C LYS A 156 -29.33 -7.65 13.90
N ASN A 157 -30.28 -8.57 13.78
CA ASN A 157 -30.57 -9.62 14.76
C ASN A 157 -29.77 -10.91 14.54
N ILE A 158 -28.99 -11.00 13.46
CA ILE A 158 -28.12 -12.16 13.22
C ILE A 158 -26.93 -12.09 14.15
N ARG A 159 -26.59 -13.21 14.79
CA ARG A 159 -25.44 -13.31 15.69
C ARG A 159 -24.46 -14.35 15.17
N VAL A 160 -23.23 -13.93 14.86
CA VAL A 160 -22.15 -14.86 14.50
C VAL A 160 -21.32 -15.15 15.75
N VAL A 161 -21.16 -16.44 16.08
CA VAL A 161 -20.39 -16.91 17.25
C VAL A 161 -19.43 -18.02 16.85
N ALA A 162 -18.36 -18.18 17.63
CA ALA A 162 -17.48 -19.33 17.57
C ALA A 162 -17.70 -20.20 18.80
N ASP A 163 -17.78 -21.51 18.62
CA ASP A 163 -17.92 -22.47 19.72
C ASP A 163 -17.02 -23.69 19.50
N ILE A 164 -16.69 -24.39 20.60
CA ILE A 164 -15.86 -25.59 20.55
C ILE A 164 -16.78 -26.79 20.39
N SER A 165 -16.54 -27.61 19.36
CA SER A 165 -17.20 -28.91 19.25
C SER A 165 -16.18 -30.04 19.34
N PRO A 166 -16.37 -31.03 20.24
CA PRO A 166 -15.46 -32.15 20.42
C PRO A 166 -15.44 -33.12 19.22
N PHE A 167 -16.33 -32.90 18.24
CA PHE A 167 -16.39 -33.64 16.98
C PHE A 167 -15.68 -32.91 15.84
N GLU A 168 -15.23 -31.67 16.06
CA GLU A 168 -14.42 -30.95 15.09
C GLU A 168 -13.00 -31.50 15.06
N THR A 169 -12.47 -31.57 13.85
CA THR A 169 -11.10 -31.97 13.62
C THR A 169 -10.28 -30.69 13.52
N PRO A 170 -9.16 -30.54 14.26
CA PRO A 170 -8.33 -29.34 14.19
C PRO A 170 -8.05 -28.96 12.74
N ILE A 171 -7.97 -27.66 12.42
CA ILE A 171 -7.81 -27.20 11.03
C ILE A 171 -6.60 -27.87 10.36
N SER A 172 -5.54 -28.11 11.14
CA SER A 172 -4.35 -28.85 10.71
C SER A 172 -4.62 -30.30 10.29
N LYS A 173 -5.57 -30.96 10.96
CA LYS A 173 -5.92 -32.37 10.78
C LYS A 173 -7.06 -32.58 9.79
N SER A 174 -7.97 -31.61 9.61
CA SER A 174 -8.97 -31.62 8.53
C SER A 174 -8.34 -31.39 7.14
N ILE A 175 -7.22 -30.66 7.10
CA ILE A 175 -6.34 -30.57 5.92
C ILE A 175 -5.71 -31.96 5.62
N GLU A 176 -5.20 -32.65 6.63
CA GLU A 176 -4.66 -34.02 6.50
C GLU A 176 -5.72 -35.07 6.09
N ASP A 177 -6.92 -35.04 6.70
CA ASP A 177 -7.98 -36.02 6.45
C ASP A 177 -8.62 -35.83 5.07
N ASN A 178 -8.72 -34.60 4.55
CA ASN A 178 -9.15 -34.34 3.17
C ASN A 178 -8.09 -34.78 2.15
N LEU A 179 -6.80 -34.63 2.49
CA LEU A 179 -5.70 -35.21 1.71
C LEU A 179 -5.78 -36.75 1.71
N GLU A 180 -6.09 -37.40 2.84
CA GLU A 180 -6.23 -38.85 2.93
C GLU A 180 -7.49 -39.40 2.23
N LYS A 181 -8.66 -38.75 2.37
CA LYS A 181 -9.91 -39.18 1.71
C LYS A 181 -9.78 -39.10 0.19
N SER A 182 -9.24 -38.00 -0.31
CA SER A 182 -8.98 -37.83 -1.75
C SER A 182 -7.92 -38.83 -2.24
N THR A 183 -6.92 -39.18 -1.42
CA THR A 183 -5.94 -40.22 -1.74
C THR A 183 -6.57 -41.62 -1.75
N LYS A 184 -7.46 -41.96 -0.82
CA LYS A 184 -8.16 -43.26 -0.76
C LYS A 184 -9.17 -43.45 -1.90
N GLU A 185 -9.87 -42.40 -2.32
CA GLU A 185 -10.74 -42.42 -3.49
C GLU A 185 -9.94 -42.56 -4.79
N VAL A 186 -8.83 -41.84 -4.91
CA VAL A 186 -7.89 -41.99 -6.05
C VAL A 186 -7.29 -43.39 -6.10
N ILE A 187 -6.90 -43.98 -4.97
CA ILE A 187 -6.41 -45.37 -4.91
C ILE A 187 -7.52 -46.36 -5.33
N ARG A 188 -8.76 -46.16 -4.89
CA ARG A 188 -9.89 -47.02 -5.25
C ARG A 188 -10.26 -46.93 -6.73
N ASP A 189 -10.20 -45.74 -7.31
CA ASP A 189 -10.40 -45.51 -8.74
C ASP A 189 -9.24 -46.06 -9.57
N GLN A 190 -8.01 -46.00 -9.03
CA GLN A 190 -6.81 -46.55 -9.64
C GLN A 190 -6.80 -48.08 -9.59
N GLU A 191 -7.25 -48.71 -8.50
CA GLU A 191 -7.49 -50.16 -8.41
C GLU A 191 -8.60 -50.62 -9.37
N MET A 192 -9.66 -49.81 -9.55
CA MET A 192 -10.74 -50.10 -10.49
C MET A 192 -10.28 -49.94 -11.95
N TYR A 193 -9.40 -48.96 -12.22
CA TYR A 193 -8.73 -48.75 -13.49
C TYR A 193 -7.70 -49.84 -13.81
N GLU A 194 -6.91 -50.29 -12.83
CA GLU A 194 -5.97 -51.41 -12.93
C GLU A 194 -6.69 -52.74 -13.13
N ARG A 195 -7.85 -52.98 -12.48
CA ARG A 195 -8.70 -54.14 -12.78
C ARG A 195 -9.28 -54.11 -14.20
N LYS A 196 -9.67 -52.94 -14.70
CA LYS A 196 -10.11 -52.76 -16.09
C LYS A 196 -8.95 -52.98 -17.08
N LEU A 197 -7.75 -52.51 -16.76
CA LEU A 197 -6.53 -52.73 -17.52
C LEU A 197 -6.08 -54.20 -17.50
N ALA A 198 -6.12 -54.87 -16.34
CA ALA A 198 -5.78 -56.29 -16.21
C ALA A 198 -6.75 -57.17 -17.01
N ASN A 199 -8.05 -56.87 -16.98
CA ASN A 199 -9.05 -57.55 -17.81
C ASN A 199 -8.88 -57.25 -19.31
N ALA A 200 -8.39 -56.06 -19.67
CA ALA A 200 -8.04 -55.71 -21.05
C ALA A 200 -6.72 -56.37 -21.53
N LEU A 201 -5.77 -56.62 -20.61
CA LEU A 201 -4.46 -57.22 -20.89
C LEU A 201 -4.51 -58.73 -21.08
N VAL A 202 -5.54 -59.43 -20.59
CA VAL A 202 -5.76 -60.86 -20.87
C VAL A 202 -6.26 -61.09 -22.31
N ALA A 203 -6.78 -60.06 -22.98
CA ALA A 203 -7.48 -60.21 -24.26
C ALA A 203 -6.61 -60.03 -25.52
N ASP A 204 -5.34 -59.58 -25.43
CA ASP A 204 -4.53 -59.34 -26.63
C ASP A 204 -3.06 -59.76 -26.46
N ASN A 205 -2.84 -61.09 -26.50
CA ASN A 205 -1.52 -61.69 -26.69
C ASN A 205 -1.10 -61.52 -28.17
N LYS A 206 -0.46 -60.40 -28.50
CA LYS A 206 0.45 -60.30 -29.66
C LYS A 206 1.68 -59.46 -29.30
N GLU A 207 2.84 -60.09 -29.32
CA GLU A 207 4.14 -59.44 -29.21
C GLU A 207 4.25 -58.24 -30.16
N LYS A 208 4.38 -57.04 -29.61
CA LYS A 208 4.78 -55.84 -30.37
C LYS A 208 6.18 -55.44 -29.93
N THR A 209 7.13 -55.62 -30.84
CA THR A 209 8.48 -55.06 -30.78
C THR A 209 8.38 -53.53 -30.70
N TYR A 210 8.85 -52.94 -29.61
CA TYR A 210 8.85 -51.49 -29.42
C TYR A 210 9.90 -50.85 -30.34
N LYS A 211 9.45 -50.16 -31.40
CA LYS A 211 10.32 -49.26 -32.19
C LYS A 211 10.31 -47.88 -31.55
N LYS A 212 11.51 -47.40 -31.21
CA LYS A 212 11.83 -46.07 -30.66
C LYS A 212 11.18 -44.93 -31.48
N PRO A 213 10.60 -43.89 -30.87
CA PRO A 213 10.34 -42.64 -31.60
C PRO A 213 11.69 -42.00 -31.93
N LYS A 214 11.93 -41.68 -33.20
CA LYS A 214 13.05 -40.80 -33.58
C LYS A 214 12.80 -39.41 -32.99
N MET A 215 13.84 -38.79 -32.41
CA MET A 215 13.85 -37.36 -32.10
C MET A 215 13.35 -36.60 -33.32
N ARG A 216 12.21 -35.91 -33.20
CA ARG A 216 11.72 -35.02 -34.23
C ARG A 216 12.38 -33.68 -34.00
N SER A 217 13.04 -33.13 -35.03
CA SER A 217 13.53 -31.75 -35.11
C SER A 217 12.42 -30.70 -35.09
N GLU A 218 11.24 -31.04 -34.59
CA GLU A 218 9.97 -30.39 -34.90
C GLU A 218 9.02 -30.50 -33.70
N ILE A 219 9.35 -29.86 -32.57
CA ILE A 219 8.29 -29.37 -31.67
C ILE A 219 7.60 -28.22 -32.44
N ASN A 220 6.71 -28.60 -33.36
CA ASN A 220 6.00 -27.68 -34.25
C ASN A 220 4.69 -27.21 -33.59
N GLY A 221 4.51 -25.90 -33.50
CA GLY A 221 3.35 -25.25 -32.93
C GLY A 221 3.67 -23.82 -32.50
N PRO A 222 2.68 -22.91 -32.41
CA PRO A 222 2.91 -21.58 -31.85
C PRO A 222 3.38 -21.70 -30.40
N VAL A 223 4.38 -20.90 -30.02
CA VAL A 223 4.77 -20.76 -28.61
C VAL A 223 3.67 -20.01 -27.88
N THR A 224 3.33 -20.47 -26.68
CA THR A 224 2.42 -19.76 -25.77
C THR A 224 3.27 -19.05 -24.72
N ASP A 225 3.03 -17.75 -24.55
CA ASP A 225 3.65 -16.97 -23.47
C ASP A 225 3.18 -17.52 -22.11
N LEU A 226 4.06 -17.54 -21.10
CA LEU A 226 3.70 -18.13 -19.81
C LEU A 226 2.55 -17.40 -19.12
N LYS A 227 2.43 -16.08 -19.30
CA LYS A 227 1.29 -15.29 -18.80
C LYS A 227 -0.08 -15.69 -19.37
N ASP A 228 -0.09 -16.36 -20.53
CA ASP A 228 -1.31 -16.72 -21.27
C ASP A 228 -1.77 -18.15 -20.97
N ILE A 229 -1.03 -18.90 -20.15
CA ILE A 229 -1.43 -20.24 -19.72
C ILE A 229 -2.26 -20.17 -18.43
N PRO A 230 -3.07 -21.20 -18.14
CA PRO A 230 -3.74 -21.31 -16.84
C PRO A 230 -2.77 -21.31 -15.66
N ALA A 231 -2.96 -20.38 -14.72
CA ALA A 231 -2.12 -20.20 -13.53
C ALA A 231 -2.72 -20.81 -12.26
N SER A 232 -3.90 -21.43 -12.33
CA SER A 232 -4.55 -22.08 -11.19
C SER A 232 -5.33 -23.32 -11.61
N GLU A 233 -5.64 -24.19 -10.64
CA GLU A 233 -6.48 -25.37 -10.86
C GLU A 233 -7.82 -25.02 -11.52
N VAL A 234 -8.46 -23.94 -11.06
CA VAL A 234 -9.74 -23.45 -11.59
C VAL A 234 -9.60 -23.04 -13.07
N GLN A 235 -8.60 -22.22 -13.37
CA GLN A 235 -8.35 -21.79 -14.76
C GLN A 235 -8.01 -22.97 -15.66
N LEU A 236 -7.30 -23.98 -15.14
CA LEU A 236 -6.94 -25.17 -15.88
C LEU A 236 -8.17 -26.03 -16.20
N ILE A 237 -9.11 -26.14 -15.26
CA ILE A 237 -10.40 -26.82 -15.46
C ILE A 237 -11.23 -26.08 -16.52
N GLU A 238 -11.40 -24.76 -16.38
CA GLU A 238 -12.13 -23.94 -17.35
C GLU A 238 -11.54 -24.03 -18.76
N TYR A 239 -10.20 -23.97 -18.85
CA TYR A 239 -9.50 -24.09 -20.12
C TYR A 239 -9.72 -25.46 -20.76
N ASN A 240 -9.62 -26.55 -19.98
CA ASN A 240 -9.87 -27.91 -20.46
C ASN A 240 -11.33 -28.12 -20.90
N GLN A 241 -12.30 -27.54 -20.19
CA GLN A 241 -13.71 -27.60 -20.59
C GLN A 241 -13.95 -26.88 -21.94
N LYS A 242 -13.28 -25.75 -22.16
CA LYS A 242 -13.45 -24.93 -23.37
C LYS A 242 -12.69 -25.47 -24.58
N HIS A 243 -11.48 -26.01 -24.39
CA HIS A 243 -10.55 -26.35 -25.46
C HIS A 243 -10.24 -27.85 -25.57
N GLY A 244 -10.70 -28.68 -24.62
CA GLY A 244 -10.60 -30.14 -24.66
C GLY A 244 -9.23 -30.72 -24.29
N ASN A 245 -8.15 -29.94 -24.34
CA ASN A 245 -6.84 -30.33 -23.82
C ASN A 245 -5.97 -29.11 -23.47
N ALA A 246 -5.17 -29.24 -22.40
CA ALA A 246 -4.22 -28.23 -21.93
C ALA A 246 -2.78 -28.52 -22.40
N ASN A 247 -2.59 -28.88 -23.68
CA ASN A 247 -1.24 -29.05 -24.21
C ASN A 247 -0.67 -27.69 -24.66
N PHE A 248 0.55 -27.39 -24.23
CA PHE A 248 1.22 -26.12 -24.55
C PHE A 248 2.63 -26.36 -25.05
N VAL A 249 3.08 -25.44 -25.90
CA VAL A 249 4.49 -25.33 -26.33
C VAL A 249 5.06 -24.08 -25.68
N ILE A 250 6.07 -24.26 -24.84
CA ILE A 250 6.67 -23.21 -24.02
C ILE A 250 8.11 -23.01 -24.46
N LEU A 251 8.54 -21.75 -24.51
CA LEU A 251 9.91 -21.35 -24.78
C LEU A 251 10.40 -20.51 -23.60
N GLY A 252 11.51 -20.91 -22.98
CA GLY A 252 12.06 -20.15 -21.87
C GLY A 252 13.44 -20.63 -21.43
N ASP A 253 13.98 -19.94 -20.44
CA ASP A 253 15.29 -20.17 -19.87
C ASP A 253 15.16 -20.99 -18.59
N VAL A 254 16.02 -22.00 -18.44
CA VAL A 254 16.08 -22.82 -17.22
C VAL A 254 16.81 -22.03 -16.14
N ILE A 255 16.08 -21.57 -15.11
CA ILE A 255 16.65 -20.81 -13.98
C ILE A 255 16.95 -21.68 -12.76
N ALA A 256 16.31 -22.85 -12.66
CA ALA A 256 16.58 -23.89 -11.68
C ALA A 256 16.31 -25.26 -12.30
N SER A 257 17.12 -26.27 -11.96
CA SER A 257 16.90 -27.65 -12.42
C SER A 257 17.49 -28.67 -11.45
N VAL A 258 16.78 -29.76 -11.19
CA VAL A 258 17.22 -30.87 -10.32
C VAL A 258 16.76 -32.22 -10.88
N ILE A 259 17.55 -33.27 -10.65
CA ILE A 259 17.20 -34.65 -10.96
C ILE A 259 17.17 -35.44 -9.64
N LYS A 260 16.02 -36.02 -9.32
CA LYS A 260 15.75 -36.75 -8.05
C LYS A 260 15.49 -38.23 -8.33
N ASP A 261 16.06 -39.13 -7.54
CA ASP A 261 15.74 -40.57 -7.58
C ASP A 261 14.38 -40.86 -6.93
N VAL A 262 13.58 -41.75 -7.54
CA VAL A 262 12.30 -42.21 -6.97
C VAL A 262 12.21 -43.74 -6.88
N LYS A 263 11.37 -44.24 -5.97
CA LYS A 263 11.15 -45.68 -5.79
C LYS A 263 10.58 -46.29 -7.09
N GLY A 264 11.11 -47.45 -7.49
CA GLY A 264 10.67 -48.17 -8.70
C GLY A 264 11.60 -48.09 -9.91
N GLY A 265 12.82 -47.54 -9.77
CA GLY A 265 13.81 -47.51 -10.85
C GLY A 265 13.56 -46.40 -11.88
N TYR A 266 13.04 -45.27 -11.42
CA TYR A 266 12.87 -44.06 -12.23
C TYR A 266 13.57 -42.87 -11.55
N LYS A 267 13.85 -41.82 -12.32
CA LYS A 267 14.27 -40.51 -11.84
C LYS A 267 13.25 -39.46 -12.29
N ILE A 268 13.17 -38.34 -11.59
CA ILE A 268 12.36 -37.19 -11.99
C ILE A 268 13.29 -36.02 -12.27
N TYR A 269 13.20 -35.47 -13.47
CA TYR A 269 13.75 -34.15 -13.77
C TYR A 269 12.68 -33.10 -13.49
N GLU A 270 13.06 -32.09 -12.72
CA GLU A 270 12.22 -30.95 -12.32
C GLU A 270 13.00 -29.66 -12.61
N ALA A 271 12.40 -28.72 -13.32
CA ALA A 271 13.02 -27.45 -13.65
C ALA A 271 12.05 -26.29 -13.65
N THR A 272 12.55 -25.10 -13.30
CA THR A 272 11.81 -23.84 -13.41
C THR A 272 12.22 -23.15 -14.70
N ILE A 273 11.24 -22.94 -15.58
CA ILE A 273 11.39 -22.31 -16.89
C ILE A 273 10.85 -20.89 -16.80
N CYS A 274 11.62 -19.89 -17.22
CA CYS A 274 11.21 -18.48 -17.21
C CYS A 274 11.29 -17.89 -18.62
N ASP A 275 10.24 -17.17 -19.05
CA ASP A 275 10.20 -16.48 -20.36
C ASP A 275 10.60 -14.99 -20.28
N GLY A 276 10.95 -14.52 -19.08
CA GLY A 276 11.28 -13.13 -18.76
C GLY A 276 10.11 -12.34 -18.13
N ASN A 277 8.87 -12.82 -18.26
CA ASN A 277 7.69 -12.24 -17.62
C ASN A 277 7.16 -13.11 -16.49
N ASP A 278 7.17 -14.42 -16.67
CA ASP A 278 6.64 -15.39 -15.71
C ASP A 278 7.55 -16.64 -15.61
N SER A 279 7.20 -17.56 -14.71
CA SER A 279 7.92 -18.81 -14.51
C SER A 279 6.99 -20.00 -14.31
N LEU A 280 7.40 -21.17 -14.78
CA LEU A 280 6.63 -22.41 -14.69
C LEU A 280 7.53 -23.59 -14.32
N ILE A 281 7.01 -24.47 -13.46
CA ILE A 281 7.68 -25.73 -13.14
C ILE A 281 7.37 -26.76 -14.23
N ALA A 282 8.41 -27.34 -14.84
CA ALA A 282 8.32 -28.45 -15.78
C ALA A 282 8.86 -29.74 -15.13
N LYS A 283 8.11 -30.84 -15.25
CA LYS A 283 8.47 -32.16 -14.70
C LYS A 283 8.39 -33.26 -15.75
N THR A 284 9.32 -34.21 -15.69
CA THR A 284 9.26 -35.44 -16.50
C THR A 284 9.95 -36.62 -15.83
N PHE A 285 9.48 -37.82 -16.14
CA PHE A 285 10.05 -39.06 -15.63
C PHE A 285 11.14 -39.57 -16.58
N LEU A 286 12.30 -39.87 -16.01
CA LEU A 286 13.44 -40.45 -16.68
C LEU A 286 13.55 -41.92 -16.31
N ASN A 287 13.91 -42.75 -17.28
CA ASN A 287 14.12 -44.17 -17.06
C ASN A 287 15.52 -44.42 -16.47
N SER A 288 15.60 -45.03 -15.28
CA SER A 288 16.90 -45.29 -14.62
C SER A 288 17.69 -46.46 -15.22
N TYR A 289 17.14 -47.21 -16.17
CA TYR A 289 17.85 -48.31 -16.84
C TYR A 289 18.78 -47.84 -17.98
N ASN A 290 18.84 -46.53 -18.29
CA ASN A 290 19.69 -45.97 -19.35
C ASN A 290 20.09 -44.51 -19.07
N ASP A 291 21.38 -44.25 -18.89
CA ASP A 291 21.91 -42.92 -18.54
C ASP A 291 21.77 -41.86 -19.67
N LYS A 292 21.43 -42.26 -20.90
CA LYS A 292 21.33 -41.34 -22.03
C LYS A 292 20.28 -40.24 -21.85
N ASP A 293 19.17 -40.55 -21.19
CA ASP A 293 18.09 -39.57 -20.97
C ASP A 293 18.54 -38.54 -19.92
N GLU A 294 19.11 -38.99 -18.80
CA GLU A 294 19.67 -38.10 -17.77
C GLU A 294 20.77 -37.18 -18.32
N ASN A 295 21.72 -37.73 -19.09
CA ASN A 295 22.80 -36.94 -19.68
C ASN A 295 22.26 -35.83 -20.59
N PHE A 296 21.19 -36.10 -21.35
CA PHE A 296 20.56 -35.06 -22.17
C PHE A 296 20.09 -33.88 -21.32
N TYR A 297 19.33 -34.13 -20.24
CA TYR A 297 18.81 -33.03 -19.41
C TYR A 297 19.94 -32.28 -18.68
N ARG A 298 21.00 -32.97 -18.26
CA ARG A 298 22.17 -32.33 -17.64
C ARG A 298 22.95 -31.44 -18.62
N GLU A 299 23.04 -31.84 -19.89
CA GLU A 299 23.82 -31.11 -20.90
C GLU A 299 23.02 -30.03 -21.63
N HIS A 300 21.74 -30.27 -21.91
CA HIS A 300 20.95 -29.46 -22.86
C HIS A 300 19.71 -28.80 -22.25
N ALA A 301 19.40 -29.09 -20.98
CA ALA A 301 18.30 -28.49 -20.23
C ALA A 301 18.71 -28.15 -18.78
N SER A 302 19.96 -27.82 -18.54
CA SER A 302 20.45 -27.39 -17.21
C SER A 302 20.35 -25.87 -17.02
N VAL A 303 20.51 -25.41 -15.77
CA VAL A 303 20.51 -23.97 -15.43
C VAL A 303 21.36 -23.15 -16.40
N GLY A 304 20.76 -22.10 -16.98
CA GLY A 304 21.37 -21.25 -17.99
C GLY A 304 21.17 -21.74 -19.44
N SER A 305 20.44 -22.82 -19.67
CA SER A 305 20.05 -23.30 -21.01
C SER A 305 18.71 -22.70 -21.44
N LYS A 306 18.58 -22.37 -22.73
CA LYS A 306 17.29 -22.04 -23.36
C LYS A 306 16.65 -23.31 -23.90
N VAL A 307 15.39 -23.54 -23.57
CA VAL A 307 14.66 -24.76 -23.91
C VAL A 307 13.33 -24.44 -24.56
N ARG A 308 12.92 -25.32 -25.48
CA ARG A 308 11.55 -25.39 -25.98
C ARG A 308 10.92 -26.69 -25.51
N MET A 309 9.84 -26.60 -24.74
CA MET A 309 9.19 -27.75 -24.12
C MET A 309 7.75 -27.89 -24.63
N PHE A 310 7.32 -29.11 -24.87
CA PHE A 310 5.93 -29.46 -25.14
C PHE A 310 5.42 -30.38 -24.05
N GLY A 311 4.27 -30.06 -23.48
CA GLY A 311 3.71 -30.83 -22.38
C GLY A 311 2.25 -30.52 -22.12
N LEU A 312 1.70 -31.27 -21.18
CA LEU A 312 0.36 -31.07 -20.66
C LEU A 312 0.47 -30.27 -19.35
N LEU A 313 -0.29 -29.18 -19.22
CA LEU A 313 -0.44 -28.54 -17.91
C LEU A 313 -1.34 -29.38 -17.02
N GLU A 314 -0.88 -29.64 -15.81
CA GLU A 314 -1.63 -30.34 -14.77
C GLU A 314 -1.43 -29.63 -13.43
N TYR A 315 -2.45 -29.67 -12.57
CA TYR A 315 -2.30 -29.17 -11.20
C TYR A 315 -1.59 -30.22 -10.37
N ASP A 316 -0.38 -29.90 -9.90
CA ASP A 316 0.41 -30.78 -9.05
C ASP A 316 0.14 -30.43 -7.59
N LYS A 317 -0.53 -31.34 -6.88
CA LYS A 317 -0.90 -31.16 -5.48
C LYS A 317 0.30 -31.08 -4.53
N PHE A 318 1.44 -31.66 -4.89
CA PHE A 318 2.67 -31.59 -4.09
C PHE A 318 3.39 -30.25 -4.28
N ALA A 319 3.42 -29.74 -5.52
CA ALA A 319 3.90 -28.39 -5.79
C ALA A 319 2.89 -27.31 -5.35
N ASN A 320 1.62 -27.70 -5.20
CA ASN A 320 0.47 -26.82 -5.01
C ASN A 320 0.40 -25.72 -6.09
N ASP A 321 0.65 -26.12 -7.34
CA ASP A 321 0.78 -25.22 -8.48
C ASP A 321 0.48 -25.93 -9.81
N VAL A 322 0.23 -25.16 -10.87
CA VAL A 322 0.14 -25.68 -12.23
C VAL A 322 1.56 -25.99 -12.73
N VAL A 323 1.77 -27.21 -13.21
CA VAL A 323 3.06 -27.68 -13.72
C VAL A 323 2.93 -28.18 -15.15
N LEU A 324 3.99 -28.03 -15.94
CA LEU A 324 4.11 -28.67 -17.24
C LEU A 324 4.61 -30.10 -17.06
N ARG A 325 3.73 -31.08 -17.29
CA ARG A 325 4.16 -32.45 -17.52
C ARG A 325 4.78 -32.56 -18.89
N CYS A 326 6.10 -32.42 -18.93
CA CYS A 326 6.89 -32.35 -20.15
C CYS A 326 6.88 -33.71 -20.87
N LYS A 327 6.39 -33.68 -22.13
CA LYS A 327 6.36 -34.82 -23.05
C LYS A 327 7.55 -34.82 -23.99
N ASP A 328 7.99 -33.64 -24.42
CA ASP A 328 9.12 -33.47 -25.33
C ASP A 328 9.88 -32.17 -24.99
N VAL A 329 11.19 -32.19 -25.15
CA VAL A 329 12.07 -31.06 -24.84
C VAL A 329 13.17 -30.94 -25.89
N MET A 330 13.43 -29.71 -26.30
CA MET A 330 14.50 -29.35 -27.21
C MET A 330 15.39 -28.31 -26.53
N GLY A 331 16.66 -28.66 -26.30
CA GLY A 331 17.68 -27.70 -25.90
C GLY A 331 18.06 -26.83 -27.10
N LEU A 332 17.97 -25.51 -26.92
CA LEU A 332 18.32 -24.52 -27.94
C LEU A 332 19.72 -23.91 -27.74
N GLY A 333 20.46 -24.41 -26.74
CA GLY A 333 21.78 -23.92 -26.35
C GLY A 333 21.72 -22.97 -25.14
N PRO A 334 22.81 -22.26 -24.84
CA PRO A 334 22.86 -21.32 -23.72
C PRO A 334 21.80 -20.22 -23.89
N SER A 335 21.11 -19.89 -22.79
CA SER A 335 20.27 -18.70 -22.72
C SER A 335 21.11 -17.46 -23.03
N ALA A 336 20.55 -16.58 -23.85
CA ALA A 336 21.09 -15.25 -24.07
C ALA A 336 20.85 -14.43 -22.81
N VAL A 337 21.75 -14.55 -21.83
CA VAL A 337 21.79 -13.60 -20.72
C VAL A 337 22.19 -12.26 -21.34
N HIS A 338 21.22 -11.37 -21.52
CA HIS A 338 21.50 -9.97 -21.85
C HIS A 338 22.19 -9.34 -20.65
N LYS A 339 23.51 -9.55 -20.54
CA LYS A 339 24.35 -8.75 -19.68
C LYS A 339 24.50 -7.40 -20.37
N ALA A 340 23.89 -6.37 -19.79
CA ALA A 340 24.26 -5.01 -20.13
C ALA A 340 25.78 -4.89 -19.99
N VAL A 341 26.44 -4.20 -20.92
CA VAL A 341 27.88 -4.01 -20.96
C VAL A 341 28.17 -2.51 -21.00
N ASP A 342 29.12 -2.07 -20.19
CA ASP A 342 29.61 -0.69 -20.24
C ASP A 342 30.59 -0.55 -21.42
N GLN A 343 30.17 0.15 -22.47
CA GLN A 343 30.98 0.42 -23.67
C GLN A 343 31.63 1.81 -23.65
N ALA A 344 31.50 2.57 -22.55
CA ALA A 344 32.07 3.91 -22.46
C ALA A 344 33.61 3.84 -22.43
N GLU A 345 34.27 4.79 -23.08
CA GLU A 345 35.74 4.90 -23.03
C GLU A 345 36.21 5.29 -21.62
N THR A 346 35.53 6.27 -21.01
CA THR A 346 35.74 6.65 -19.62
C THR A 346 34.72 5.93 -18.76
N LYS A 347 35.21 5.05 -17.88
CA LYS A 347 34.36 4.23 -17.02
C LYS A 347 33.76 5.04 -15.88
N ARG A 348 32.48 4.77 -15.60
CA ARG A 348 31.76 5.32 -14.45
C ARG A 348 32.37 4.80 -13.14
N VAL A 349 32.19 5.56 -12.07
CA VAL A 349 32.34 5.09 -10.69
C VAL A 349 31.01 5.31 -10.00
N GLU A 350 30.43 4.26 -9.45
CA GLU A 350 29.24 4.37 -8.61
C GLU A 350 29.65 4.92 -7.23
N LEU A 351 28.96 5.97 -6.80
CA LEU A 351 29.22 6.68 -5.54
C LEU A 351 28.07 6.55 -4.54
N HIS A 352 26.95 5.96 -4.95
CA HIS A 352 25.75 5.81 -4.12
C HIS A 352 25.04 4.49 -4.46
N ALA A 353 25.13 3.49 -3.57
CA ALA A 353 24.53 2.18 -3.80
C ALA A 353 24.06 1.52 -2.50
N HIS A 354 22.91 0.85 -2.58
CA HIS A 354 22.26 0.13 -1.47
C HIS A 354 22.33 -1.38 -1.70
N THR A 355 22.79 -2.09 -0.69
CA THR A 355 22.79 -3.55 -0.61
C THR A 355 21.61 -4.02 0.23
N LYS A 356 21.41 -5.34 0.33
CA LYS A 356 20.44 -5.94 1.26
C LYS A 356 20.57 -5.51 2.72
N MET A 357 21.71 -4.92 3.10
CA MET A 357 21.90 -4.37 4.45
C MET A 357 21.15 -3.05 4.66
N SER A 358 20.71 -2.38 3.59
CA SER A 358 19.65 -1.37 3.65
C SER A 358 18.31 -2.07 3.91
N THR A 359 17.95 -2.19 5.19
CA THR A 359 16.83 -3.01 5.67
C THR A 359 15.52 -2.66 4.95
N GLN A 360 14.87 -3.68 4.36
CA GLN A 360 13.61 -3.57 3.60
C GLN A 360 13.66 -2.63 2.38
N ASP A 361 14.85 -2.31 1.87
CA ASP A 361 15.03 -1.35 0.78
C ASP A 361 15.95 -1.90 -0.31
N GLY A 362 17.18 -2.28 0.02
CA GLY A 362 18.08 -2.90 -0.94
C GLY A 362 17.78 -4.38 -1.16
N VAL A 363 17.86 -4.85 -2.41
CA VAL A 363 17.59 -6.26 -2.78
C VAL A 363 18.82 -7.04 -3.24
N MET A 364 19.89 -6.33 -3.60
CA MET A 364 21.10 -6.92 -4.19
C MET A 364 22.16 -7.22 -3.13
N GLU A 365 22.91 -8.30 -3.34
CA GLU A 365 24.11 -8.59 -2.56
C GLU A 365 25.25 -7.65 -2.95
N VAL A 366 26.13 -7.33 -1.99
CA VAL A 366 27.35 -6.56 -2.29
C VAL A 366 28.24 -7.27 -3.31
N ALA A 367 28.22 -8.61 -3.34
CA ALA A 367 28.95 -9.43 -4.31
C ALA A 367 28.51 -9.17 -5.76
N ASP A 368 27.21 -8.96 -5.99
CA ASP A 368 26.69 -8.69 -7.31
C ASP A 368 27.15 -7.33 -7.83
N TYR A 369 27.15 -6.31 -6.96
CA TYR A 369 27.68 -4.99 -7.29
C TYR A 369 29.16 -5.01 -7.63
N VAL A 370 29.98 -5.68 -6.81
CA VAL A 370 31.43 -5.80 -7.06
C VAL A 370 31.69 -6.54 -8.37
N LYS A 371 30.96 -7.63 -8.62
CA LYS A 371 31.06 -8.39 -9.87
C LYS A 371 30.70 -7.52 -11.08
N THR A 372 29.60 -6.77 -11.02
CA THR A 372 29.20 -5.86 -12.09
C THR A 372 30.24 -4.76 -12.33
N ALA A 373 30.81 -4.19 -11.27
CA ALA A 373 31.87 -3.19 -11.40
C ALA A 373 33.12 -3.74 -12.09
N ILE A 374 33.50 -4.99 -11.78
CA ILE A 374 34.61 -5.70 -12.47
C ILE A 374 34.25 -5.95 -13.93
N ASP A 375 33.07 -6.52 -14.20
CA ASP A 375 32.60 -6.83 -15.55
C ASP A 375 32.53 -5.56 -16.43
N TYR A 376 32.24 -4.39 -15.83
CA TYR A 376 32.16 -3.09 -16.53
C TYR A 376 33.50 -2.36 -16.61
N GLY A 377 34.54 -2.87 -15.96
CA GLY A 377 35.86 -2.24 -15.89
C GLY A 377 35.89 -0.95 -15.07
N HIS A 378 34.96 -0.77 -14.13
CA HIS A 378 34.94 0.39 -13.23
C HIS A 378 36.19 0.38 -12.34
N SER A 379 36.75 1.56 -12.05
CA SER A 379 37.95 1.66 -11.22
C SER A 379 37.67 1.60 -9.71
N ALA A 380 36.42 1.87 -9.31
CA ALA A 380 36.01 1.93 -7.92
C ALA A 380 34.49 1.75 -7.78
N ILE A 381 34.05 1.43 -6.57
CA ILE A 381 32.62 1.38 -6.21
C ILE A 381 32.43 1.82 -4.75
N ALA A 382 31.43 2.66 -4.51
CA ALA A 382 30.96 2.98 -3.17
C ALA A 382 29.74 2.14 -2.78
N VAL A 383 29.68 1.81 -1.49
CA VAL A 383 28.47 1.31 -0.85
C VAL A 383 28.07 2.29 0.24
N THR A 384 26.81 2.69 0.22
CA THR A 384 26.24 3.74 1.06
C THR A 384 24.89 3.28 1.61
N ASP A 385 24.90 2.14 2.30
CA ASP A 385 23.68 1.58 2.88
C ASP A 385 22.99 2.56 3.84
N HIS A 386 21.66 2.41 3.97
CA HIS A 386 20.85 3.24 4.84
C HIS A 386 21.24 3.03 6.30
N PHE A 387 21.79 4.10 6.89
CA PHE A 387 22.12 4.25 8.30
C PHE A 387 23.17 3.28 8.85
N ASN A 388 23.72 2.36 8.06
CA ASN A 388 24.58 1.31 8.59
C ASN A 388 25.81 1.03 7.71
N LEU A 389 26.75 0.28 8.30
CA LEU A 389 28.05 -0.03 7.72
C LEU A 389 28.26 -1.54 7.54
N GLN A 390 27.19 -2.34 7.60
CA GLN A 390 27.28 -3.80 7.77
C GLN A 390 27.84 -4.53 6.54
N SER A 391 27.66 -3.96 5.35
CA SER A 391 28.17 -4.49 4.08
C SER A 391 29.65 -4.17 3.83
N LEU A 392 30.24 -3.24 4.57
CA LEU A 392 31.59 -2.75 4.29
C LEU A 392 32.71 -3.79 4.50
N PRO A 393 32.66 -4.71 5.49
CA PRO A 393 33.62 -5.80 5.60
C PRO A 393 33.61 -6.73 4.38
N ASP A 394 32.42 -7.05 3.87
CA ASP A 394 32.26 -7.90 2.70
C ASP A 394 32.74 -7.16 1.44
N LEU A 395 32.41 -5.88 1.30
CA LEU A 395 32.94 -5.03 0.23
C LEU A 395 34.48 -5.05 0.21
N TYR A 396 35.13 -4.91 1.37
CA TYR A 396 36.59 -5.01 1.46
C TYR A 396 37.10 -6.37 1.00
N ASN A 397 36.50 -7.47 1.48
CA ASN A 397 36.95 -8.82 1.14
C ASN A 397 36.78 -9.13 -0.35
N LEU A 398 35.65 -8.72 -0.95
CA LEU A 398 35.32 -8.98 -2.34
C LEU A 398 36.12 -8.14 -3.33
N THR A 399 36.55 -6.94 -2.94
CA THR A 399 37.41 -6.07 -3.76
C THR A 399 38.90 -6.34 -3.57
N LYS A 400 39.28 -7.12 -2.55
CA LYS A 400 40.68 -7.40 -2.25
C LYS A 400 41.33 -8.18 -3.40
N GLY A 401 42.36 -7.58 -4.00
CA GLY A 401 43.11 -8.19 -5.10
C GLY A 401 42.46 -8.04 -6.48
N THR A 402 41.34 -7.31 -6.57
CA THR A 402 40.71 -6.97 -7.86
C THR A 402 41.19 -5.58 -8.33
N SER A 403 40.80 -5.18 -9.55
CA SER A 403 41.05 -3.83 -10.08
C SER A 403 40.13 -2.76 -9.51
N VAL A 404 39.08 -3.16 -8.78
CA VAL A 404 38.05 -2.25 -8.26
C VAL A 404 38.42 -1.81 -6.86
N LYS A 405 38.56 -0.50 -6.65
CA LYS A 405 38.81 0.08 -5.31
C LYS A 405 37.50 0.23 -4.52
N PRO A 406 37.41 -0.26 -3.27
CA PRO A 406 36.26 -0.01 -2.42
C PRO A 406 36.25 1.43 -1.89
N ILE A 407 35.07 2.05 -1.87
CA ILE A 407 34.80 3.32 -1.21
C ILE A 407 33.78 3.06 -0.10
N TYR A 408 34.21 3.21 1.15
CA TYR A 408 33.35 2.98 2.30
C TYR A 408 32.52 4.22 2.59
N GLY A 409 31.20 4.07 2.56
CA GLY A 409 30.28 5.15 2.89
C GLY A 409 29.02 4.69 3.60
N VAL A 410 28.11 5.63 3.77
CA VAL A 410 26.79 5.45 4.38
C VAL A 410 25.86 6.54 3.88
N GLU A 411 24.59 6.21 3.68
CA GLU A 411 23.53 7.21 3.59
C GLU A 411 22.98 7.45 5.00
N GLY A 412 23.19 8.65 5.53
CA GLY A 412 22.82 9.04 6.88
C GLY A 412 21.63 9.98 6.93
N SER A 413 20.90 9.95 8.04
CA SER A 413 19.82 10.89 8.35
C SER A 413 20.38 12.10 9.11
N LEU A 414 20.59 13.21 8.43
CA LEU A 414 21.14 14.45 8.98
C LEU A 414 20.04 15.30 9.63
N ILE A 415 20.28 15.70 10.87
CA ILE A 415 19.52 16.72 11.58
C ILE A 415 20.38 17.98 11.68
N ASP A 416 19.89 19.08 11.10
CA ASP A 416 20.45 20.40 11.34
C ASP A 416 19.74 21.06 12.53
N GLU A 417 20.35 20.98 13.71
CA GLU A 417 19.73 21.45 14.95
C GLU A 417 19.45 22.96 14.94
N GLU A 418 20.18 23.72 14.13
CA GLU A 418 20.02 25.18 14.04
C GLU A 418 18.81 25.60 13.19
N LYS A 419 18.34 24.71 12.30
CA LYS A 419 17.16 24.95 11.48
C LYS A 419 15.85 24.73 12.23
N PHE A 420 15.88 23.97 13.33
CA PHE A 420 14.71 23.81 14.16
C PHE A 420 14.47 25.12 14.93
N ARG A 421 13.42 25.85 14.55
CA ARG A 421 13.05 27.11 15.17
C ARG A 421 11.55 27.18 15.41
N ILE A 422 11.16 27.77 16.53
CA ILE A 422 9.77 28.12 16.82
C ILE A 422 9.52 29.56 16.39
N ALA A 423 10.38 30.47 16.85
CA ALA A 423 10.47 31.84 16.37
C ALA A 423 11.42 31.89 15.16
N LEU A 424 10.92 32.19 13.97
CA LEU A 424 11.68 32.06 12.73
C LEU A 424 12.69 33.20 12.51
N THR A 425 12.56 34.32 13.22
CA THR A 425 13.52 35.44 13.22
C THR A 425 14.10 35.66 14.62
N ASP A 426 14.91 36.71 14.80
CA ASP A 426 15.60 37.06 16.06
C ASP A 426 15.16 38.42 16.62
N ASP A 427 13.96 38.89 16.27
CA ASP A 427 13.43 40.17 16.71
C ASP A 427 13.26 40.27 18.23
N LYS A 428 13.30 41.49 18.75
CA LYS A 428 13.01 41.79 20.16
C LYS A 428 11.66 42.49 20.26
N ILE A 429 10.63 41.71 20.56
CA ILE A 429 9.24 42.17 20.57
C ILE A 429 8.59 41.68 21.87
N ASP A 430 8.00 42.59 22.63
CA ASP A 430 7.21 42.25 23.81
C ASP A 430 5.93 41.52 23.41
N LEU A 431 5.86 40.24 23.75
CA LEU A 431 4.75 39.36 23.41
C LEU A 431 3.42 39.79 24.05
N LYS A 432 3.45 40.55 25.16
CA LYS A 432 2.23 41.02 25.83
C LYS A 432 1.51 42.12 25.05
N ASN A 433 2.27 42.96 24.37
CA ASN A 433 1.77 44.13 23.65
C ASN A 433 1.81 43.96 22.13
N ALA A 434 2.30 42.82 21.64
CA ALA A 434 2.37 42.51 20.21
C ALA A 434 0.96 42.33 19.60
N VAL A 435 0.87 42.68 18.32
CA VAL A 435 -0.23 42.26 17.44
C VAL A 435 0.19 40.96 16.76
N PHE A 436 -0.70 39.99 16.73
CA PHE A 436 -0.49 38.72 16.04
C PHE A 436 -1.44 38.62 14.86
N VAL A 437 -0.93 38.13 13.72
CA VAL A 437 -1.78 37.70 12.61
C VAL A 437 -1.60 36.21 12.43
N VAL A 438 -2.66 35.47 12.74
CA VAL A 438 -2.71 34.02 12.58
C VAL A 438 -3.30 33.73 11.22
N TYR A 439 -2.58 33.00 10.37
CA TYR A 439 -2.96 32.82 8.98
C TYR A 439 -2.72 31.40 8.49
N ASP A 440 -3.41 31.06 7.41
CA ASP A 440 -3.39 29.77 6.73
C ASP A 440 -3.56 29.98 5.22
N LEU A 441 -2.84 29.20 4.41
CA LEU A 441 -2.87 29.26 2.95
C LEU A 441 -3.29 27.92 2.36
N GLU A 442 -4.25 27.97 1.42
CA GLU A 442 -4.56 26.84 0.55
C GLU A 442 -3.85 27.02 -0.79
N THR A 443 -3.34 25.92 -1.36
CA THR A 443 -2.46 25.96 -2.54
C THR A 443 -2.75 24.82 -3.51
N THR A 444 -2.26 24.92 -4.75
CA THR A 444 -2.37 23.85 -5.76
C THR A 444 -1.38 22.71 -5.58
N GLY A 445 -0.64 22.66 -4.46
CA GLY A 445 0.33 21.62 -4.13
C GLY A 445 1.38 22.09 -3.12
N LEU A 446 2.40 21.26 -2.86
CA LEU A 446 3.32 21.49 -1.74
C LEU A 446 4.52 22.41 -2.04
N SER A 447 4.81 22.69 -3.31
CA SER A 447 6.00 23.44 -3.72
C SER A 447 5.66 24.89 -3.96
N SER A 448 6.32 25.82 -3.28
CA SER A 448 6.12 27.23 -3.58
C SER A 448 6.60 27.56 -4.99
N ASN A 449 7.67 26.94 -5.49
CA ASN A 449 8.16 27.15 -6.86
C ASN A 449 7.17 26.74 -7.96
N TYR A 450 6.48 25.60 -7.80
CA TYR A 450 5.63 25.02 -8.85
C TYR A 450 4.13 25.19 -8.61
N ASN A 451 3.70 25.53 -7.40
CA ASN A 451 2.29 25.65 -7.03
C ASN A 451 1.90 27.10 -6.71
N GLU A 452 0.59 27.34 -6.76
CA GLU A 452 -0.03 28.67 -6.63
C GLU A 452 -0.94 28.68 -5.40
N ILE A 453 -1.05 29.85 -4.75
CA ILE A 453 -2.01 30.09 -3.68
C ILE A 453 -3.42 30.18 -4.29
N ILE A 454 -4.40 29.56 -3.65
CA ILE A 454 -5.82 29.55 -4.05
C ILE A 454 -6.78 30.09 -2.96
N GLU A 455 -6.34 30.17 -1.70
CA GLU A 455 -7.05 30.89 -0.63
C GLU A 455 -6.02 31.48 0.35
N ILE A 456 -6.30 32.69 0.85
CA ILE A 456 -5.59 33.31 1.97
C ILE A 456 -6.62 33.58 3.05
N ALA A 457 -6.39 33.07 4.25
CA ALA A 457 -7.22 33.38 5.41
C ALA A 457 -6.38 33.76 6.62
N ALA A 458 -6.83 34.76 7.37
CA ALA A 458 -6.15 35.23 8.56
C ALA A 458 -7.08 35.90 9.55
N VAL A 459 -6.66 35.88 10.82
CA VAL A 459 -7.30 36.61 11.91
C VAL A 459 -6.27 37.38 12.71
N LYS A 460 -6.64 38.59 13.13
CA LYS A 460 -5.76 39.50 13.86
C LYS A 460 -6.10 39.52 15.33
N ILE A 461 -5.11 39.26 16.17
CA ILE A 461 -5.22 39.34 17.63
C ILE A 461 -4.42 40.56 18.11
N ALA A 462 -5.09 41.46 18.83
CA ALA A 462 -4.43 42.55 19.54
C ALA A 462 -4.92 42.59 20.99
N HIS A 463 -4.00 42.75 21.94
CA HIS A 463 -4.30 42.74 23.39
C HIS A 463 -5.12 41.51 23.85
N GLY A 464 -4.94 40.36 23.20
CA GLY A 464 -5.66 39.12 23.51
C GLY A 464 -7.07 39.00 22.92
N TYR A 465 -7.52 39.96 22.11
CA TYR A 465 -8.83 39.93 21.47
C TYR A 465 -8.70 39.83 19.95
N PHE A 466 -9.66 39.13 19.31
CA PHE A 466 -9.83 39.19 17.86
C PHE A 466 -10.28 40.58 17.45
N THR A 467 -9.55 41.21 16.53
CA THR A 467 -9.78 42.61 16.13
C THR A 467 -10.11 42.77 14.66
N ASP A 468 -9.68 41.83 13.81
CA ASP A 468 -9.87 41.91 12.37
C ASP A 468 -9.76 40.52 11.72
N GLU A 469 -10.32 40.37 10.52
CA GLU A 469 -10.29 39.13 9.74
C GLU A 469 -9.99 39.43 8.26
N PHE A 470 -9.22 38.56 7.62
CA PHE A 470 -8.93 38.62 6.19
C PHE A 470 -9.25 37.25 5.58
N SER A 471 -10.03 37.22 4.50
CA SER A 471 -10.28 35.99 3.75
C SER A 471 -10.52 36.34 2.29
N THR A 472 -9.78 35.69 1.40
CA THR A 472 -9.95 35.87 -0.04
C THR A 472 -9.57 34.59 -0.78
N TYR A 473 -10.38 34.21 -1.77
CA TYR A 473 -9.93 33.25 -2.77
C TYR A 473 -8.92 33.92 -3.71
N VAL A 474 -8.07 33.11 -4.33
CA VAL A 474 -7.12 33.54 -5.33
C VAL A 474 -7.32 32.71 -6.59
N LYS A 475 -7.44 33.37 -7.73
CA LYS A 475 -7.56 32.71 -9.02
C LYS A 475 -6.18 32.24 -9.51
N PRO A 476 -5.91 30.92 -9.57
CA PRO A 476 -4.65 30.40 -10.11
C PRO A 476 -4.59 30.57 -11.63
N LYS A 477 -3.38 30.50 -12.19
CA LYS A 477 -3.16 30.54 -13.64
C LYS A 477 -3.63 29.24 -14.31
N GLU A 478 -3.37 28.12 -13.65
CA GLU A 478 -3.78 26.78 -14.11
C GLU A 478 -5.01 26.25 -13.35
N PRO A 479 -5.82 25.37 -13.95
CA PRO A 479 -6.96 24.75 -13.27
C PRO A 479 -6.53 23.96 -12.02
N ILE A 480 -7.31 24.08 -10.94
CA ILE A 480 -7.10 23.32 -9.71
C ILE A 480 -7.30 21.82 -10.01
N PRO A 481 -6.30 20.96 -9.76
CA PRO A 481 -6.41 19.52 -9.95
C PRO A 481 -7.43 18.87 -9.00
N ALA A 482 -8.08 17.79 -9.43
CA ALA A 482 -9.13 17.13 -8.65
C ALA A 482 -8.67 16.68 -7.24
N PHE A 483 -7.42 16.23 -7.10
CA PHE A 483 -6.88 15.81 -5.81
C PHE A 483 -6.69 17.00 -4.84
N ILE A 484 -6.40 18.20 -5.33
CA ILE A 484 -6.33 19.41 -4.51
C ILE A 484 -7.73 19.81 -4.06
N THR A 485 -8.71 19.73 -4.97
CA THR A 485 -10.13 19.95 -4.63
C THR A 485 -10.60 19.00 -3.53
N GLU A 486 -10.16 17.74 -3.55
CA GLU A 486 -10.51 16.75 -2.51
C GLU A 486 -9.93 17.10 -1.13
N ILE A 487 -8.72 17.68 -1.10
CA ILE A 487 -8.03 18.05 0.15
C ILE A 487 -8.56 19.36 0.72
N THR A 488 -8.69 20.37 -0.14
CA THR A 488 -9.00 21.76 0.24
C THR A 488 -10.49 22.08 0.19
N SER A 489 -11.29 21.24 -0.48
CA SER A 489 -12.69 21.52 -0.83
C SER A 489 -12.90 22.75 -1.74
N ILE A 490 -11.84 23.36 -2.29
CA ILE A 490 -11.89 24.50 -3.20
C ILE A 490 -11.98 24.01 -4.64
N THR A 491 -13.03 24.43 -5.35
CA THR A 491 -13.27 24.07 -6.74
C THR A 491 -12.82 25.18 -7.70
N ASN A 492 -12.65 24.82 -8.98
CA ASN A 492 -12.42 25.81 -10.04
C ASN A 492 -13.57 26.84 -10.17
N ASP A 493 -14.77 26.52 -9.69
CA ASP A 493 -15.91 27.44 -9.70
C ASP A 493 -15.81 28.49 -8.59
N ASP A 494 -15.30 28.12 -7.41
CA ASP A 494 -15.10 29.02 -6.27
C ASP A 494 -14.11 30.13 -6.61
N VAL A 495 -13.03 29.80 -7.32
CA VAL A 495 -11.97 30.74 -7.69
C VAL A 495 -12.21 31.48 -9.01
N ARG A 496 -13.29 31.17 -9.75
CA ARG A 496 -13.50 31.66 -11.12
C ARG A 496 -13.49 33.19 -11.22
N ASN A 497 -14.09 33.85 -10.23
CA ASN A 497 -14.24 35.30 -10.12
C ASN A 497 -13.36 35.91 -9.00
N ALA A 498 -12.48 35.10 -8.41
CA ALA A 498 -11.56 35.56 -7.38
C ALA A 498 -10.49 36.52 -7.97
N PRO A 499 -9.92 37.42 -7.16
CA PRO A 499 -8.78 38.23 -7.59
C PRO A 499 -7.59 37.35 -8.00
N GLY A 500 -6.74 37.88 -8.88
CA GLY A 500 -5.43 37.29 -9.14
C GLY A 500 -4.50 37.46 -7.95
N ILE A 501 -3.42 36.68 -7.94
CA ILE A 501 -2.46 36.64 -6.82
C ILE A 501 -1.84 38.01 -6.49
N GLU A 502 -1.57 38.86 -7.49
CA GLU A 502 -1.03 40.21 -7.28
C GLU A 502 -1.92 41.06 -6.38
N THR A 503 -3.23 41.13 -6.67
CA THR A 503 -4.17 41.90 -5.85
C THR A 503 -4.28 41.30 -4.45
N ALA A 504 -4.43 39.98 -4.35
CA ALA A 504 -4.59 39.29 -3.08
C ALA A 504 -3.38 39.48 -2.16
N ILE A 505 -2.16 39.33 -2.69
CA ILE A 505 -0.94 39.45 -1.89
C ILE A 505 -0.62 40.89 -1.50
N VAL A 506 -0.96 41.88 -2.34
CA VAL A 506 -0.83 43.31 -2.01
C VAL A 506 -1.72 43.67 -0.82
N ASP A 507 -2.98 43.21 -0.83
CA ASP A 507 -3.92 43.50 0.24
C ASP A 507 -3.59 42.72 1.51
N PHE A 508 -3.14 41.47 1.38
CA PHE A 508 -2.66 40.70 2.53
C PHE A 508 -1.39 41.31 3.13
N ASN A 509 -0.44 41.78 2.32
CA ASN A 509 0.77 42.44 2.79
C ASN A 509 0.45 43.67 3.66
N LYS A 510 -0.57 44.47 3.29
CA LYS A 510 -1.05 45.60 4.11
C LYS A 510 -1.65 45.13 5.43
N PHE A 511 -2.41 44.03 5.40
CA PHE A 511 -3.08 43.47 6.57
C PHE A 511 -2.10 43.01 7.66
N ILE A 512 -0.95 42.46 7.25
CA ILE A 512 0.05 41.86 8.14
C ILE A 512 1.14 42.82 8.66
N GLN A 513 1.17 44.07 8.19
CA GLN A 513 2.20 45.03 8.60
C GLN A 513 2.24 45.24 10.13
N GLY A 514 3.45 45.22 10.69
CA GLY A 514 3.70 45.46 12.12
C GLY A 514 3.22 44.35 13.06
N ALA A 515 2.76 43.21 12.54
CA ALA A 515 2.33 42.06 13.33
C ALA A 515 3.38 40.94 13.36
N ILE A 516 3.32 40.12 14.40
CA ILE A 516 3.97 38.80 14.43
C ILE A 516 3.05 37.83 13.69
N LEU A 517 3.55 37.16 12.66
CA LEU A 517 2.81 36.11 11.96
C LEU A 517 2.78 34.84 12.79
N VAL A 518 1.69 34.09 12.68
CA VAL A 518 1.52 32.80 13.34
C VAL A 518 0.86 31.85 12.35
N ALA A 519 1.46 30.68 12.17
CA ALA A 519 0.89 29.62 11.33
C ALA A 519 1.18 28.25 11.94
N HIS A 520 0.49 27.22 11.44
CA HIS A 520 0.67 25.84 11.88
C HIS A 520 1.43 25.05 10.82
N ASN A 521 2.76 24.93 10.99
CA ASN A 521 3.74 24.61 9.92
C ASN A 521 4.15 25.83 9.09
N ALA A 522 4.45 26.94 9.76
CA ALA A 522 4.71 28.25 9.15
C ALA A 522 5.79 28.27 8.07
N THR A 523 6.72 27.31 8.04
CA THR A 523 7.71 27.19 6.96
C THR A 523 7.04 27.01 5.59
N PHE A 524 5.93 26.26 5.54
CA PHE A 524 5.17 26.03 4.31
C PHE A 524 4.48 27.32 3.85
N ASP A 525 3.70 27.96 4.72
CA ASP A 525 2.95 29.17 4.40
C ASP A 525 3.90 30.33 4.05
N ASN A 526 4.96 30.52 4.84
CA ASN A 526 5.96 31.55 4.59
C ASN A 526 6.67 31.34 3.24
N SER A 527 6.90 30.10 2.80
CA SER A 527 7.53 29.86 1.49
C SER A 527 6.67 30.41 0.34
N HIS A 528 5.36 30.17 0.36
CA HIS A 528 4.41 30.70 -0.61
C HIS A 528 4.24 32.23 -0.47
N LEU A 529 4.08 32.73 0.75
CA LEU A 529 3.98 34.16 1.03
C LEU A 529 5.20 34.92 0.50
N TYR A 530 6.41 34.49 0.87
CA TYR A 530 7.65 35.19 0.52
C TYR A 530 7.99 35.08 -0.95
N LYS A 531 7.70 33.95 -1.62
CA LYS A 531 7.82 33.86 -3.08
C LYS A 531 6.98 34.96 -3.76
N ASN A 532 5.70 35.05 -3.40
CA ASN A 532 4.79 36.00 -4.02
C ASN A 532 5.15 37.45 -3.67
N LEU A 533 5.50 37.75 -2.42
CA LEU A 533 5.99 39.08 -2.05
C LEU A 533 7.24 39.47 -2.83
N LYS A 534 8.19 38.55 -3.07
CA LYS A 534 9.38 38.80 -3.89
C LYS A 534 9.02 39.05 -5.36
N GLU A 535 8.12 38.25 -5.92
CA GLU A 535 7.66 38.37 -7.31
C GLU A 535 7.10 39.77 -7.61
N PHE A 536 6.38 40.37 -6.66
CA PHE A 536 5.79 41.70 -6.81
C PHE A 536 6.60 42.83 -6.15
N GLY A 537 7.84 42.57 -5.73
CA GLY A 537 8.73 43.60 -5.16
C GLY A 537 8.28 44.17 -3.81
N LEU A 538 7.49 43.41 -3.05
CA LEU A 538 6.94 43.77 -1.73
C LEU A 538 7.73 43.15 -0.56
N TRP A 539 8.67 42.24 -0.84
CA TRP A 539 9.49 41.61 0.18
C TRP A 539 10.72 42.47 0.51
N GLU A 540 10.79 42.95 1.75
CA GLU A 540 11.95 43.70 2.26
C GLU A 540 12.80 42.86 3.21
N HIS A 541 12.14 42.07 4.06
CA HIS A 541 12.74 41.20 5.07
C HIS A 541 11.73 40.11 5.46
N ASP A 542 12.21 39.07 6.15
CA ASP A 542 11.34 38.05 6.71
C ASP A 542 10.56 38.61 7.91
N PHE A 543 9.27 38.28 7.97
CA PHE A 543 8.40 38.73 9.06
C PHE A 543 8.67 37.94 10.34
N PRO A 544 8.60 38.58 11.53
CA PRO A 544 8.60 37.85 12.80
C PRO A 544 7.48 36.82 12.79
N THR A 545 7.84 35.53 12.82
CA THR A 545 6.88 34.43 12.66
C THR A 545 7.02 33.41 13.78
N ILE A 546 5.90 32.91 14.31
CA ILE A 546 5.84 31.79 15.25
C ILE A 546 5.21 30.57 14.59
N ASP A 547 5.93 29.45 14.58
CA ASP A 547 5.39 28.16 14.13
C ASP A 547 4.76 27.39 15.30
N THR A 548 3.43 27.32 15.30
CA THR A 548 2.68 26.62 16.37
C THR A 548 2.90 25.11 16.34
N LEU A 549 3.26 24.52 15.19
CA LEU A 549 3.56 23.09 15.10
C LEU A 549 4.85 22.77 15.85
N GLN A 550 5.90 23.57 15.66
CA GLN A 550 7.16 23.38 16.37
C GLN A 550 7.01 23.68 17.87
N LEU A 551 6.27 24.74 18.21
CA LEU A 551 5.96 25.05 19.61
C LEU A 551 5.21 23.90 20.27
N ALA A 552 4.25 23.30 19.55
CA ALA A 552 3.47 22.18 20.04
C ALA A 552 4.35 20.94 20.31
N ARG A 553 5.22 20.60 19.36
CA ARG A 553 6.14 19.46 19.47
C ARG A 553 7.03 19.56 20.71
N VAL A 554 7.65 20.72 20.91
CA VAL A 554 8.56 20.93 22.05
C VAL A 554 7.83 20.93 23.38
N ARG A 555 6.72 21.67 23.50
CA ARG A 555 6.07 21.89 24.81
C ARG A 555 5.07 20.81 25.22
N TYR A 556 4.54 20.07 24.25
CA TYR A 556 3.48 19.09 24.48
C TYR A 556 3.84 17.71 23.92
N GLY A 557 5.12 17.50 23.55
CA GLY A 557 5.67 16.23 23.04
C GLY A 557 5.44 15.02 23.94
N ASN A 558 5.43 15.25 25.25
CA ASN A 558 5.17 14.23 26.27
C ASN A 558 3.67 13.95 26.50
N LYS A 559 2.77 14.78 25.96
CA LYS A 559 1.32 14.67 26.14
C LYS A 559 0.59 14.23 24.87
N LEU A 560 1.18 14.50 23.70
CA LEU A 560 0.57 14.25 22.40
C LEU A 560 1.46 13.36 21.53
N LYS A 561 0.81 12.44 20.80
CA LYS A 561 1.47 11.58 19.81
C LYS A 561 1.50 12.22 18.41
N THR A 562 0.51 13.05 18.10
CA THR A 562 0.37 13.78 16.85
C THR A 562 0.11 15.24 17.14
N PHE A 563 0.53 16.12 16.23
CA PHE A 563 0.51 17.57 16.42
C PHE A 563 -0.26 18.29 15.31
N ASN A 564 -1.10 17.58 14.55
CA ASN A 564 -1.97 18.24 13.58
C ASN A 564 -3.02 19.11 14.29
N LEU A 565 -3.61 20.05 13.55
CA LEU A 565 -4.58 21.01 14.09
C LEU A 565 -5.70 20.32 14.88
N LYS A 566 -6.22 19.19 14.37
CA LYS A 566 -7.25 18.37 15.04
C LYS A 566 -6.82 17.84 16.41
N ALA A 567 -5.59 17.32 16.53
CA ALA A 567 -5.07 16.82 17.79
C ALA A 567 -4.90 17.95 18.81
N LEU A 568 -4.40 19.11 18.36
CA LEU A 568 -4.22 20.28 19.21
C LEU A 568 -5.55 20.87 19.66
N ALA A 569 -6.51 21.04 18.76
CA ALA A 569 -7.84 21.55 19.09
C ALA A 569 -8.52 20.68 20.16
N LYS A 570 -8.46 19.35 20.01
CA LYS A 570 -8.95 18.42 21.02
C LYS A 570 -8.23 18.55 22.36
N TYR A 571 -6.90 18.66 22.34
CA TYR A 571 -6.09 18.78 23.56
C TYR A 571 -6.37 20.06 24.33
N PHE A 572 -6.54 21.16 23.60
CA PHE A 572 -6.78 22.47 24.16
C PHE A 572 -8.26 22.79 24.41
N ASP A 573 -9.18 21.88 24.10
CA ASP A 573 -10.63 22.11 24.17
C ASP A 573 -11.02 23.37 23.38
N VAL A 574 -10.70 23.33 22.08
CA VAL A 574 -11.04 24.33 21.06
C VAL A 574 -11.96 23.66 20.05
N GLU A 575 -13.09 24.30 19.76
CA GLU A 575 -14.08 23.75 18.84
C GLU A 575 -13.59 23.92 17.39
N LEU A 576 -13.71 22.84 16.62
CA LEU A 576 -13.43 22.86 15.18
C LEU A 576 -14.77 22.98 14.44
N LEU A 577 -15.21 24.22 14.25
CA LEU A 577 -16.42 24.52 13.51
C LEU A 577 -16.14 24.39 12.00
N GLN A 578 -16.75 23.40 11.35
CA GLN A 578 -16.58 23.05 9.93
C GLN A 578 -15.11 22.90 9.48
N HIS A 579 -14.59 21.67 9.56
CA HIS A 579 -13.32 21.32 8.89
C HIS A 579 -13.36 21.68 7.40
N HIS A 580 -12.25 22.21 6.87
CA HIS A 580 -11.96 22.51 5.45
C HIS A 580 -12.35 23.91 4.94
N ARG A 581 -12.28 24.94 5.79
CA ARG A 581 -12.28 26.35 5.34
C ARG A 581 -11.08 27.05 5.99
N ALA A 582 -10.21 27.66 5.19
CA ALA A 582 -8.97 28.29 5.68
C ALA A 582 -9.24 29.32 6.81
N ILE A 583 -10.37 30.04 6.77
CA ILE A 583 -10.73 30.99 7.85
C ILE A 583 -11.13 30.30 9.17
N ALA A 584 -11.75 29.12 9.11
CA ALA A 584 -12.07 28.34 10.31
C ALA A 584 -10.78 27.79 10.92
N ASP A 585 -9.88 27.28 10.08
CA ASP A 585 -8.59 26.75 10.53
C ASP A 585 -7.68 27.86 11.09
N ALA A 586 -7.67 29.05 10.50
CA ALA A 586 -6.99 30.22 11.06
C ALA A 586 -7.55 30.63 12.43
N LYS A 587 -8.89 30.61 12.62
CA LYS A 587 -9.54 30.88 13.91
C LYS A 587 -9.20 29.84 14.97
N SER A 588 -9.33 28.56 14.65
CA SER A 588 -8.98 27.47 15.58
C SER A 588 -7.49 27.51 15.93
N THR A 589 -6.62 27.76 14.96
CA THR A 589 -5.18 27.97 15.21
C THR A 589 -4.95 29.16 16.13
N ALA A 590 -5.70 30.24 15.97
CA ALA A 590 -5.58 31.43 16.80
C ALA A 590 -5.98 31.18 18.25
N GLU A 591 -7.09 30.47 18.50
CA GLU A 591 -7.50 30.09 19.85
C GLU A 591 -6.49 29.16 20.53
N ILE A 592 -5.97 28.17 19.78
CA ILE A 592 -4.89 27.29 20.25
C ILE A 592 -3.65 28.11 20.58
N PHE A 593 -3.26 29.02 19.70
CA PHE A 593 -2.10 29.89 19.90
C PHE A 593 -2.27 30.78 21.12
N GLN A 594 -3.43 31.38 21.38
CA GLN A 594 -3.68 32.16 22.59
C GLN A 594 -3.45 31.33 23.87
N LYS A 595 -3.85 30.06 23.87
CA LYS A 595 -3.60 29.14 25.00
C LYS A 595 -2.11 28.81 25.15
N MET A 596 -1.39 28.60 24.04
CA MET A 596 0.07 28.40 24.06
C MET A 596 0.82 29.66 24.51
N LEU A 597 0.43 30.84 24.01
CA LEU A 597 1.01 32.14 24.37
C LEU A 597 0.82 32.41 25.86
N LYS A 598 -0.38 32.16 26.41
CA LYS A 598 -0.63 32.27 27.84
C LYS A 598 0.31 31.38 28.66
N ALA A 599 0.60 30.17 28.18
CA ALA A 599 1.55 29.26 28.84
C ALA A 599 3.00 29.78 28.76
N LEU A 600 3.43 30.31 27.60
CA LEU A 600 4.75 30.94 27.47
C LEU A 600 4.91 32.12 28.45
N LEU A 601 3.90 32.99 28.54
CA LEU A 601 3.91 34.14 29.44
C LEU A 601 3.92 33.70 30.92
N ALA A 602 3.21 32.63 31.27
CA ALA A 602 3.21 32.07 32.62
C ALA A 602 4.58 31.54 33.04
N ASP A 603 5.37 31.05 32.09
CA ASP A 603 6.75 30.61 32.29
C ASP A 603 7.77 31.77 32.29
N GLY A 604 7.31 33.02 32.16
CA GLY A 604 8.16 34.20 32.12
C GLY A 604 8.77 34.51 30.75
N ILE A 605 8.40 33.76 29.70
CA ILE A 605 8.83 34.03 28.33
C ILE A 605 7.97 35.15 27.77
N THR A 606 8.47 36.39 27.88
CA THR A 606 7.73 37.63 27.54
C THR A 606 8.26 38.33 26.29
N ASP A 607 9.39 37.90 25.76
CA ASP A 607 10.03 38.46 24.57
C ASP A 607 10.05 37.41 23.44
N TYR A 608 9.73 37.84 22.21
CA TYR A 608 9.70 36.97 21.02
C TYR A 608 11.06 36.26 20.81
N GLY A 609 12.16 37.02 20.84
CA GLY A 609 13.51 36.47 20.68
C GLY A 609 13.92 35.51 21.81
N ALA A 610 13.23 35.52 22.95
CA ALA A 610 13.47 34.59 24.06
C ALA A 610 12.79 33.22 23.88
N ILE A 611 11.86 33.06 22.93
CA ILE A 611 11.13 31.80 22.71
C ILE A 611 12.12 30.66 22.45
N ASN A 612 12.92 30.75 21.38
CA ASN A 612 13.85 29.68 20.99
C ASN A 612 14.84 29.34 22.11
N ARG A 613 15.45 30.34 22.75
CA ARG A 613 16.44 30.14 23.82
C ARG A 613 15.86 29.46 25.07
N SER A 614 14.57 29.67 25.33
CA SER A 614 13.91 29.17 26.53
C SER A 614 13.23 27.82 26.31
N THR A 615 12.95 27.43 25.06
CA THR A 615 12.22 26.20 24.75
C THR A 615 13.07 25.14 24.04
N ILE A 616 14.03 25.52 23.21
CA ILE A 616 14.89 24.56 22.49
C ILE A 616 15.96 24.02 23.44
N ASN A 617 16.07 22.70 23.50
CA ASN A 617 16.98 21.98 24.37
C ASN A 617 17.70 20.84 23.60
N GLU A 618 18.53 20.07 24.31
CA GLU A 618 19.29 18.96 23.72
C GLU A 618 18.43 17.81 23.20
N GLU A 619 17.15 17.71 23.57
CA GLU A 619 16.23 16.67 23.07
C GLU A 619 15.45 17.12 21.82
N THR A 620 15.54 18.41 21.47
CA THR A 620 14.71 19.00 20.40
C THR A 620 15.01 18.40 19.02
N TYR A 621 16.19 17.81 18.81
CA TYR A 621 16.54 17.09 17.57
C TYR A 621 15.54 15.96 17.22
N GLN A 622 14.83 15.42 18.22
CA GLN A 622 13.82 14.39 18.03
C GLN A 622 12.61 14.90 17.21
N HIS A 623 12.39 16.21 17.23
CA HIS A 623 11.27 16.87 16.54
C HIS A 623 11.68 17.51 15.22
N ALA A 624 12.98 17.62 14.96
CA ALA A 624 13.51 18.16 13.72
C ALA A 624 13.27 17.20 12.55
N TYR A 625 13.04 17.81 11.39
CA TYR A 625 12.96 17.09 10.12
C TYR A 625 14.36 16.63 9.71
N ALA A 626 14.46 15.38 9.29
CA ALA A 626 15.71 14.79 8.89
C ALA A 626 15.86 14.81 7.37
N THR A 627 17.08 15.09 6.90
CA THR A 627 17.42 15.11 5.47
C THR A 627 18.50 14.08 5.21
N HIS A 628 18.52 13.50 4.01
CA HIS A 628 19.50 12.49 3.68
C HIS A 628 20.85 13.10 3.25
N LEU A 629 21.93 12.40 3.58
CA LEU A 629 23.31 12.81 3.32
C LEU A 629 24.14 11.57 2.95
N SER A 630 24.92 11.63 1.86
CA SER A 630 25.93 10.59 1.57
C SER A 630 27.24 10.96 2.25
N ILE A 631 27.81 10.06 3.04
CA ILE A 631 29.11 10.26 3.70
C ILE A 631 30.09 9.23 3.15
N LEU A 632 31.19 9.67 2.52
CA LEU A 632 32.22 8.79 1.96
C LEU A 632 33.55 8.98 2.67
N SER A 633 34.20 7.89 3.06
CA SER A 633 35.53 7.94 3.68
C SER A 633 36.64 8.10 2.65
N ARG A 634 37.58 9.02 2.91
CA ARG A 634 38.76 9.26 2.07
C ARG A 634 39.98 8.47 2.52
N ASN A 635 40.06 8.17 3.81
CA ASN A 635 41.22 7.57 4.46
C ASN A 635 40.82 6.83 5.74
N ARG A 636 41.80 6.22 6.42
CA ARG A 636 41.57 5.47 7.67
C ARG A 636 40.95 6.30 8.79
N LYS A 637 41.30 7.60 8.88
CA LYS A 637 40.68 8.51 9.85
C LYS A 637 39.19 8.71 9.54
N GLY A 638 38.85 8.85 8.26
CA GLY A 638 37.47 8.87 7.79
C GLY A 638 36.69 7.62 8.19
N ILE A 639 37.25 6.42 8.00
CA ILE A 639 36.57 5.17 8.42
C ILE A 639 36.32 5.15 9.93
N LYS A 640 37.29 5.60 10.74
CA LYS A 640 37.11 5.72 12.20
C LYS A 640 35.98 6.69 12.54
N ASN A 641 35.97 7.87 11.92
CA ASN A 641 34.94 8.88 12.14
C ASN A 641 33.56 8.38 11.68
N LEU A 642 33.48 7.66 10.56
CA LEU A 642 32.25 7.02 10.06
C LEU A 642 31.66 6.08 11.12
N ASN A 643 32.49 5.23 11.73
CA ASN A 643 32.05 4.34 12.82
C ASN A 643 31.57 5.12 14.04
N GLN A 644 32.24 6.22 14.42
CA GLN A 644 31.81 7.07 15.54
C GLN A 644 30.45 7.73 15.28
N ILE A 645 30.26 8.28 14.07
CA ILE A 645 29.00 8.91 13.63
C ILE A 645 27.85 7.91 13.67
N ILE A 646 28.04 6.71 13.09
CA ILE A 646 27.00 5.69 13.06
C ILE A 646 26.73 5.10 14.45
N SER A 647 27.75 4.97 15.30
CA SER A 647 27.56 4.53 16.69
C SER A 647 26.72 5.53 17.48
N ASP A 648 27.04 6.83 17.38
CA ASP A 648 26.30 7.91 18.02
C ASP A 648 24.84 7.97 17.55
N SER A 649 24.61 7.85 16.25
CA SER A 649 23.26 7.88 15.68
C SER A 649 22.39 6.69 16.12
N HIS A 650 23.00 5.55 16.42
CA HIS A 650 22.32 4.34 16.92
C HIS A 650 22.20 4.26 18.44
N THR A 651 22.87 5.15 19.17
CA THR A 651 22.93 5.09 20.64
C THR A 651 22.41 6.38 21.27
N THR A 652 23.22 7.44 21.28
CA THR A 652 22.90 8.71 21.93
C THR A 652 21.76 9.45 21.24
N HIS A 653 21.75 9.45 19.90
CA HIS A 653 20.79 10.25 19.11
C HIS A 653 19.81 9.40 18.31
N PHE A 654 19.56 8.16 18.76
CA PHE A 654 18.52 7.34 18.15
C PHE A 654 17.13 7.86 18.54
N TYR A 655 16.28 8.15 17.54
CA TYR A 655 14.89 8.50 17.78
C TYR A 655 14.00 8.03 16.63
N LYS A 656 13.32 6.89 16.83
CA LYS A 656 12.57 6.10 15.83
C LYS A 656 13.43 5.56 14.68
N GLU A 657 14.43 6.33 14.27
CA GLU A 657 15.47 6.05 13.30
C GLU A 657 16.82 6.57 13.82
N PRO A 658 17.95 6.12 13.26
CA PRO A 658 19.25 6.67 13.60
C PRO A 658 19.39 8.10 13.06
N ARG A 659 19.73 9.07 13.92
CA ARG A 659 19.88 10.48 13.52
C ARG A 659 21.29 10.99 13.76
N ILE A 660 21.83 11.69 12.79
CA ILE A 660 23.17 12.29 12.81
C ILE A 660 23.01 13.79 13.01
N LEU A 661 23.43 14.29 14.17
CA LEU A 661 23.43 15.71 14.45
C LEU A 661 24.53 16.44 13.64
N LYS A 662 24.21 17.58 13.03
CA LYS A 662 25.16 18.35 12.20
C LYS A 662 26.35 18.82 13.01
N LYS A 663 26.17 19.16 14.29
CA LYS A 663 27.30 19.49 15.19
C LYS A 663 28.22 18.30 15.41
N PHE A 664 27.67 17.11 15.70
CA PHE A 664 28.47 15.90 15.89
C PHE A 664 29.19 15.49 14.61
N LEU A 665 28.51 15.56 13.47
CA LEU A 665 29.07 15.32 12.14
C LEU A 665 30.24 16.28 11.84
N THR A 666 30.07 17.57 12.14
CA THR A 666 31.09 18.60 11.89
C THR A 666 32.33 18.36 12.74
N ALA A 667 32.17 17.95 14.01
CA ALA A 667 33.28 17.58 14.88
C ALA A 667 34.08 16.36 14.36
N HIS A 668 33.41 15.46 13.63
CA HIS A 668 34.00 14.23 13.08
C HIS A 668 34.22 14.29 11.56
N ARG A 669 34.27 15.50 10.99
CA ARG A 669 34.29 15.71 9.53
C ARG A 669 35.58 15.26 8.84
N ASP A 670 36.70 15.24 9.57
CA ASP A 670 38.01 15.00 8.99
C ASP A 670 38.10 13.61 8.34
N GLY A 671 38.71 13.54 7.15
CA GLY A 671 38.80 12.30 6.36
C GLY A 671 37.52 11.86 5.67
N LEU A 672 36.44 12.66 5.68
CA LEU A 672 35.16 12.36 5.02
C LEU A 672 34.88 13.32 3.84
N LEU A 673 34.09 12.86 2.88
CA LEU A 673 33.43 13.64 1.83
C LEU A 673 31.92 13.56 2.04
N PHE A 674 31.21 14.62 1.66
CA PHE A 674 29.77 14.74 1.83
C PHE A 674 29.12 14.98 0.48
N GLY A 675 28.12 14.16 0.15
CA GLY A 675 27.25 14.34 -1.00
C GLY A 675 25.87 14.81 -0.56
N SER A 676 25.19 15.54 -1.43
CA SER A 676 23.80 16.00 -1.23
C SER A 676 22.76 14.89 -1.23
N CYS A 677 23.18 13.65 -1.49
CA CYS A 677 22.36 12.46 -1.44
C CYS A 677 21.26 12.41 -2.51
N CYS A 678 20.14 11.77 -2.16
CA CYS A 678 18.97 11.54 -2.98
C CYS A 678 17.99 12.73 -2.93
N CYS A 679 16.79 12.53 -3.48
CA CYS A 679 15.70 13.51 -3.47
C CYS A 679 15.26 13.95 -2.07
N ASN A 680 15.54 13.15 -1.03
CA ASN A 680 15.30 13.52 0.38
C ASN A 680 16.46 14.31 1.01
N GLY A 681 17.46 14.68 0.21
CA GLY A 681 18.58 15.50 0.63
C GLY A 681 18.23 16.99 0.74
N GLU A 682 18.99 17.72 1.54
CA GLU A 682 18.78 19.13 1.84
C GLU A 682 18.70 20.01 0.58
N ILE A 683 19.56 19.78 -0.41
CA ILE A 683 19.59 20.59 -1.64
C ILE A 683 18.33 20.37 -2.49
N PHE A 684 17.84 19.14 -2.58
CA PHE A 684 16.63 18.84 -3.33
C PHE A 684 15.39 19.39 -2.64
N ASP A 685 15.30 19.29 -1.31
CA ASP A 685 14.21 19.91 -0.53
C ASP A 685 14.20 21.44 -0.72
N LEU A 686 15.38 22.08 -0.69
CA LEU A 686 15.51 23.52 -0.94
C LEU A 686 15.19 23.93 -2.38
N ALA A 687 15.53 23.12 -3.38
CA ALA A 687 15.17 23.38 -4.77
C ALA A 687 13.68 23.14 -5.05
N TRP A 688 13.06 22.26 -4.26
CA TRP A 688 11.64 21.96 -4.36
C TRP A 688 10.77 23.05 -3.72
N ARG A 689 11.17 23.59 -2.57
CA ARG A 689 10.44 24.66 -1.88
C ARG A 689 10.67 26.00 -2.56
#